data_AF-A0AAJ0M7V4-F1
#
_entry.id   AF-A0AAJ0M7V4-F1
#
_cell.length_a   1.000
_cell.length_b   1.000
_cell.length_c   1.000
_cell.angle_alpha   90.00
_cell.angle_beta   90.00
_cell.angle_gamma   90.00
#
_symmetry.space_group_name_H-M   'P 1'
#
loop_
_entity.id
_entity.type
_entity.pdbx_description
1 polymer ?
#
loop_
_entity_poly.entity_id
_entity_poly.type
_entity_poly.pdbx_seq_one_letter_code
_entity_poly.pdbx_strand_id
1 'polypeptide(L)'
;MSVSSIRIYINMALEYLDSPYRVDDVEPNLQQAEQRLSSLSPDDAGPLIAQIADIRAKLDNMVKPADARQVKAAQGKIRQARDYIDTNRGNLTPSDKDHIEDLFQIAVQYLDNIADERKADKLKAPVLAEIAQVRAQYGTNTTAPPPPPKPATPPPPSQQFYDAKRKVFWANDYFTTPGRVEQTEPELAQAEQLLQGDASREADALRAEMAALRDQLADMVMPSDEAVVRAAQRDVQSVGDYMDRQRAFLHKSDTIEELDGRLQKVVDEGLSKIKHPRKAEQLKAPVLAEIARLRAELGIAVKDRTWQPPMAPCQPPTNYPQTQYQQVQTQRSPEPADTTTLTLSPSDLSLLNRAKRTLLQARSNIESRRIQDVESLLFDASTALSPLADPHKAALLAEISQLRSDLSAARVEEDTRIITSELDRRLGSIESDLGSDSMRYSVQSYTQRFEREDVRRILTPERYRGYEAKFTELMDKNAAKLKREVLASAARAMAGLEERLAGNPFMGLQGYQVSKVDGEVRGLRWQVERELRQLPEEDADRASVEGELKRLDAKLAGYSDAWAKAGLHDEVRRGWAVVGEEVKGWEGEGFELGEGGATALDEPQMPLTRLAIRRAQYYLRGDTYVQRTRDENPGDEVVAEVDRDAEQLLEAAGTKMAEAFDRVMGVAEGMDTPIEDRWLREKPGYLITGAEGTFEKTRFYELVVGRIRALDQRWKDELAAVHKGREGLCERLTTEGVQKWPSIVAGIRTVSGFDPSSARPGDAVHLQGVYNRAGWDFGGEYGFSMRFNGVPLGGFYEPYINTAMEHAAYGLKLRIDDHEAWDLVGVVLGPGSINERTKRTIRRGMDTEEIEEWLPIECLRMRVIALRAGPVVVGPQS
;
A
#
# COMPACT_ATOMS: atom_id res chain seq x y z
N MET A 1 32.66 -4.30 46.25
CA MET A 1 32.63 -4.41 44.77
C MET A 1 32.52 -3.02 44.17
N SER A 2 32.98 -2.78 42.94
CA SER A 2 32.90 -1.43 42.36
C SER A 2 31.52 -1.14 41.77
N VAL A 3 31.07 0.12 41.88
CA VAL A 3 29.88 0.66 41.20
C VAL A 3 29.89 0.35 39.70
N SER A 4 31.08 0.33 39.08
CA SER A 4 31.28 -0.04 37.68
C SER A 4 30.80 -1.45 37.35
N SER A 5 30.95 -2.42 38.26
CA SER A 5 30.47 -3.80 38.02
C SER A 5 28.95 -3.91 38.02
N ILE A 6 28.24 -3.11 38.81
CA ILE A 6 26.75 -3.08 38.85
C ILE A 6 26.20 -2.36 37.61
N ARG A 7 26.85 -1.27 37.20
CA ARG A 7 26.49 -0.53 35.99
C ARG A 7 26.59 -1.37 34.72
N ILE A 8 27.51 -2.34 34.66
CA ILE A 8 27.58 -3.27 33.51
C ILE A 8 26.26 -4.05 33.36
N TYR A 9 25.71 -4.61 34.44
CA TYR A 9 24.44 -5.36 34.38
C TYR A 9 23.24 -4.47 34.09
N ILE A 10 23.21 -3.25 34.66
CA ILE A 10 22.16 -2.27 34.35
C ILE A 10 22.21 -1.87 32.88
N ASN A 11 23.40 -1.62 32.32
CA ASN A 11 23.57 -1.28 30.91
C ASN A 11 23.23 -2.45 29.98
N MET A 12 23.60 -3.69 30.34
CA MET A 12 23.17 -4.88 29.60
C MET A 12 21.65 -5.06 29.65
N ALA A 13 21.02 -4.81 30.80
CA ALA A 13 19.56 -4.83 30.91
C ALA A 13 18.90 -3.77 30.03
N LEU A 14 19.46 -2.56 29.93
CA LEU A 14 19.00 -1.51 29.01
C LEU A 14 19.18 -1.90 27.54
N GLU A 15 20.35 -2.41 27.17
CA GLU A 15 20.63 -2.89 25.81
C GLU A 15 19.65 -4.01 25.40
N TYR A 16 19.34 -4.91 26.32
CA TYR A 16 18.40 -6.01 26.08
C TYR A 16 16.94 -5.55 26.10
N LEU A 17 16.62 -4.49 26.84
CA LEU A 17 15.32 -3.84 26.81
C LEU A 17 15.04 -3.23 25.43
N ASP A 18 16.06 -2.67 24.78
CA ASP A 18 15.94 -2.13 23.42
C ASP A 18 15.92 -3.23 22.33
N SER A 19 16.27 -4.47 22.70
CA SER A 19 16.29 -5.62 21.78
C SER A 19 15.02 -6.47 21.87
N PRO A 20 14.20 -6.55 20.79
CA PRO A 20 12.95 -7.31 20.83
C PRO A 20 13.15 -8.83 21.04
N TYR A 21 14.36 -9.34 20.85
CA TYR A 21 14.67 -10.77 20.98
C TYR A 21 15.32 -11.16 22.31
N ARG A 22 15.70 -10.18 23.15
CA ARG A 22 16.46 -10.43 24.39
C ARG A 22 15.78 -9.92 25.65
N VAL A 23 14.49 -9.58 25.57
CA VAL A 23 13.70 -9.10 26.71
C VAL A 23 13.72 -10.08 27.89
N ASP A 24 13.84 -11.38 27.63
CA ASP A 24 13.93 -12.43 28.66
C ASP A 24 15.22 -12.37 29.50
N ASP A 25 16.28 -11.75 28.95
CA ASP A 25 17.57 -11.60 29.63
C ASP A 25 17.60 -10.34 30.53
N VAL A 26 16.61 -9.44 30.46
CA VAL A 26 16.59 -8.17 31.22
C VAL A 26 16.49 -8.44 32.73
N GLU A 27 15.48 -9.19 33.17
CA GLU A 27 15.25 -9.44 34.61
C GLU A 27 16.39 -10.23 35.29
N PRO A 28 16.99 -11.27 34.67
CA PRO A 28 18.20 -11.90 35.22
C PRO A 28 19.37 -10.92 35.44
N ASN A 29 19.58 -9.97 34.52
CA ASN A 29 20.62 -8.96 34.69
C ASN A 29 20.29 -7.96 35.81
N LEU A 30 19.02 -7.56 35.94
CA LEU A 30 18.58 -6.71 37.05
C LEU A 30 18.73 -7.42 38.41
N GLN A 31 18.39 -8.70 38.51
CA GLN A 31 18.59 -9.48 39.74
C GLN A 31 20.07 -9.61 40.10
N GLN A 32 20.96 -9.78 39.11
CA GLN A 32 22.41 -9.79 39.34
C GLN A 32 22.93 -8.42 39.81
N ALA A 33 22.39 -7.32 39.28
CA ALA A 33 22.68 -5.98 39.77
C ALA A 33 22.23 -5.80 41.23
N GLU A 34 21.01 -6.21 41.58
CA GLU A 34 20.45 -6.11 42.94
C GLU A 34 21.22 -6.91 43.98
N GLN A 35 21.61 -8.15 43.68
CA GLN A 35 22.41 -8.97 44.60
C GLN A 35 23.71 -8.26 45.00
N ARG A 36 24.30 -7.49 44.08
CA ARG A 36 25.55 -6.76 44.29
C ARG A 36 25.38 -5.41 44.98
N LEU A 37 24.17 -4.83 44.96
CA LEU A 37 23.86 -3.56 45.65
C LEU A 37 24.06 -3.66 47.16
N SER A 38 23.87 -4.84 47.75
CA SER A 38 24.08 -5.10 49.19
C SER A 38 25.50 -4.78 49.69
N SER A 39 26.47 -4.65 48.78
CA SER A 39 27.87 -4.35 49.08
C SER A 39 28.26 -2.86 48.95
N LEU A 40 27.32 -1.99 48.57
CA LEU A 40 27.53 -0.54 48.43
C LEU A 40 27.01 0.24 49.64
N SER A 41 27.52 1.45 49.80
CA SER A 41 26.94 2.41 50.74
C SER A 41 25.52 2.80 50.29
N PRO A 42 24.61 3.18 51.21
CA PRO A 42 23.27 3.64 50.86
C PRO A 42 23.26 4.80 49.86
N ASP A 43 24.23 5.73 49.98
CA ASP A 43 24.35 6.91 49.12
C ASP A 43 24.70 6.54 47.67
N ASP A 44 25.55 5.53 47.47
CA ASP A 44 25.93 5.03 46.14
C ASP A 44 24.86 4.10 45.55
N ALA A 45 24.11 3.39 46.40
CA ALA A 45 23.08 2.43 45.98
C ALA A 45 21.79 3.13 45.52
N GLY A 46 21.42 4.26 46.12
CA GLY A 46 20.16 4.97 45.85
C GLY A 46 19.89 5.24 44.36
N PRO A 47 20.81 5.87 43.62
CA PRO A 47 20.64 6.13 42.19
C PRO A 47 20.49 4.87 41.33
N LEU A 48 21.17 3.78 41.70
CA LEU A 48 21.14 2.51 40.96
C LEU A 48 19.82 1.76 41.20
N ILE A 49 19.29 1.80 42.43
CA ILE A 49 17.96 1.25 42.78
C ILE A 49 16.88 1.96 41.96
N ALA A 50 16.96 3.29 41.84
CA ALA A 50 16.02 4.06 41.03
C ALA A 50 16.08 3.67 39.54
N GLN A 51 17.27 3.42 38.99
CA GLN A 51 17.43 2.95 37.60
C GLN A 51 16.86 1.54 37.40
N ILE A 52 17.10 0.61 38.33
CA ILE A 52 16.53 -0.74 38.26
C ILE A 52 15.00 -0.69 38.30
N ALA A 53 14.43 0.17 39.15
CA ALA A 53 12.98 0.38 39.22
C ALA A 53 12.41 0.94 37.90
N ASP A 54 13.08 1.91 37.27
CA ASP A 54 12.69 2.46 35.96
C ASP A 54 12.75 1.39 34.85
N ILE A 55 13.81 0.58 34.81
CA ILE A 55 13.93 -0.51 33.83
C ILE A 55 12.82 -1.55 34.03
N ARG A 56 12.50 -1.92 35.28
CA ARG A 56 11.37 -2.84 35.56
C ARG A 56 10.02 -2.25 35.14
N ALA A 57 9.80 -0.95 35.36
CA ALA A 57 8.58 -0.28 34.91
C ALA A 57 8.45 -0.27 33.38
N LYS A 58 9.58 -0.11 32.65
CA LYS A 58 9.60 -0.24 31.18
C LYS A 58 9.38 -1.69 30.74
N LEU A 59 10.04 -2.65 31.39
CA LEU A 59 9.88 -4.08 31.12
C LEU A 59 8.43 -4.53 31.31
N ASP A 60 7.72 -4.02 32.31
CA ASP A 60 6.31 -4.34 32.57
C ASP A 60 5.36 -3.83 31.45
N ASN A 61 5.76 -2.79 30.72
CA ASN A 61 5.01 -2.25 29.59
C ASN A 61 5.39 -2.87 28.23
N MET A 62 6.52 -3.57 28.14
CA MET A 62 6.92 -4.25 26.90
C MET A 62 6.15 -5.56 26.71
N VAL A 63 5.61 -5.76 25.51
CA VAL A 63 5.01 -7.03 25.12
C VAL A 63 6.02 -7.81 24.29
N LYS A 64 6.28 -9.07 24.63
CA LYS A 64 7.20 -9.90 23.84
C LYS A 64 6.68 -10.01 22.40
N PRO A 65 7.53 -10.00 21.37
CA PRO A 65 7.07 -10.15 19.99
C PRO A 65 6.24 -11.41 19.74
N ALA A 66 6.53 -12.51 20.44
CA ALA A 66 5.75 -13.74 20.36
C ALA A 66 4.32 -13.53 20.89
N ASP A 67 4.17 -12.96 22.08
CA ASP A 67 2.86 -12.67 22.68
C ASP A 67 2.10 -11.60 21.89
N ALA A 68 2.79 -10.59 21.36
CA ALA A 68 2.21 -9.60 20.48
C ALA A 68 1.69 -10.23 19.17
N ARG A 69 2.37 -11.25 18.62
CA ARG A 69 1.89 -12.03 17.49
C ARG A 69 0.62 -12.81 17.85
N GLN A 70 0.54 -13.40 19.05
CA GLN A 70 -0.67 -14.09 19.51
C GLN A 70 -1.86 -13.13 19.63
N VAL A 71 -1.66 -11.96 20.24
CA VAL A 71 -2.70 -10.91 20.34
C VAL A 71 -3.17 -10.47 18.95
N LYS A 72 -2.24 -10.21 18.02
CA LYS A 72 -2.57 -9.84 16.63
C LYS A 72 -3.31 -10.97 15.88
N ALA A 73 -2.93 -12.23 16.08
CA ALA A 73 -3.60 -13.38 15.49
C ALA A 73 -5.05 -13.51 16.01
N ALA A 74 -5.25 -13.35 17.32
CA ALA A 74 -6.57 -13.32 17.93
C ALA A 74 -7.43 -12.17 17.39
N GLN A 75 -6.90 -10.95 17.30
CA GLN A 75 -7.58 -9.81 16.68
C GLN A 75 -7.91 -10.04 15.19
N GLY A 76 -7.04 -10.73 14.46
CA GLY A 76 -7.29 -11.14 13.08
C GLY A 76 -8.51 -12.05 12.94
N LYS A 77 -8.70 -12.98 13.89
CA LYS A 77 -9.89 -13.86 13.94
C LYS A 77 -11.16 -13.12 14.29
N ILE A 78 -11.09 -12.14 15.20
CA ILE A 78 -12.23 -11.26 15.50
C ILE A 78 -12.63 -10.44 14.25
N ARG A 79 -11.66 -9.94 13.49
CA ARG A 79 -11.92 -9.24 12.22
C ARG A 79 -12.61 -10.14 11.20
N GLN A 80 -12.11 -11.37 11.00
CA GLN A 80 -12.75 -12.37 10.13
C GLN A 80 -14.21 -12.60 10.54
N ALA A 81 -14.49 -12.71 11.84
CA ALA A 81 -15.86 -12.84 12.33
C ALA A 81 -16.73 -11.61 12.00
N ARG A 82 -16.22 -10.39 12.16
CA ARG A 82 -16.94 -9.16 11.77
C ARG A 82 -17.21 -9.09 10.26
N ASP A 83 -16.20 -9.34 9.45
CA ASP A 83 -16.33 -9.33 7.99
C ASP A 83 -17.38 -10.35 7.53
N TYR A 84 -17.44 -11.51 8.19
CA TYR A 84 -18.45 -12.53 7.94
C TYR A 84 -19.87 -12.06 8.31
N ILE A 85 -20.03 -11.39 9.44
CA ILE A 85 -21.31 -10.79 9.86
C ILE A 85 -21.79 -9.74 8.85
N ASP A 86 -20.88 -8.85 8.44
CA ASP A 86 -21.16 -7.75 7.52
C ASP A 86 -21.51 -8.26 6.11
N THR A 87 -20.78 -9.26 5.62
CA THR A 87 -21.04 -9.89 4.30
C THR A 87 -22.44 -10.51 4.25
N ASN A 88 -22.89 -11.10 5.35
CA ASN A 88 -24.22 -11.68 5.48
C ASN A 88 -25.30 -10.67 5.91
N ARG A 89 -24.96 -9.36 5.97
CA ARG A 89 -25.85 -8.26 6.38
C ARG A 89 -26.58 -8.51 7.70
N GLY A 90 -25.94 -9.22 8.63
CA GLY A 90 -26.53 -9.62 9.92
C GLY A 90 -27.58 -10.73 9.86
N ASN A 91 -27.95 -11.24 8.67
CA ASN A 91 -28.92 -12.33 8.51
C ASN A 91 -28.22 -13.69 8.64
N LEU A 92 -27.76 -14.01 9.84
CA LEU A 92 -26.99 -15.22 10.12
C LEU A 92 -27.90 -16.43 10.35
N THR A 93 -27.66 -17.51 9.59
CA THR A 93 -28.23 -18.83 9.87
C THR A 93 -27.63 -19.44 11.15
N PRO A 94 -28.20 -20.51 11.72
CA PRO A 94 -27.57 -21.22 12.84
C PRO A 94 -26.13 -21.68 12.52
N SER A 95 -25.89 -22.20 11.30
CA SER A 95 -24.56 -22.61 10.85
C SER A 95 -23.57 -21.44 10.78
N ASP A 96 -24.04 -20.25 10.44
CA ASP A 96 -23.20 -19.05 10.40
C ASP A 96 -22.78 -18.61 11.80
N LYS A 97 -23.68 -18.75 12.77
CA LYS A 97 -23.38 -18.46 14.19
C LYS A 97 -22.38 -19.45 14.76
N ASP A 98 -22.50 -20.73 14.41
CA ASP A 98 -21.53 -21.76 14.79
C ASP A 98 -20.14 -21.43 14.21
N HIS A 99 -20.06 -21.03 12.94
CA HIS A 99 -18.80 -20.63 12.31
C HIS A 99 -18.16 -19.41 12.99
N ILE A 100 -18.95 -18.39 13.34
CA ILE A 100 -18.46 -17.21 14.07
C ILE A 100 -17.92 -17.62 15.44
N GLU A 101 -18.56 -18.57 16.11
CA GLU A 101 -18.15 -19.03 17.42
C GLU A 101 -16.87 -19.88 17.36
N ASP A 102 -16.68 -20.68 16.31
CA ASP A 102 -15.41 -21.36 16.02
C ASP A 102 -14.27 -20.35 15.85
N LEU A 103 -14.50 -19.23 15.15
CA LEU A 103 -13.49 -18.17 15.00
C LEU A 103 -13.13 -17.54 16.36
N PHE A 104 -14.10 -17.35 17.26
CA PHE A 104 -13.82 -16.86 18.61
C PHE A 104 -13.09 -17.89 19.48
N GLN A 105 -13.41 -19.19 19.37
CA GLN A 105 -12.64 -20.22 20.05
C GLN A 105 -11.18 -20.24 19.60
N ILE A 106 -10.91 -20.11 18.29
CA ILE A 106 -9.54 -20.00 17.77
C ILE A 106 -8.85 -18.73 18.30
N ALA A 107 -9.56 -17.61 18.39
CA ALA A 107 -9.00 -16.39 18.98
C ALA A 107 -8.60 -16.59 20.44
N VAL A 108 -9.43 -17.28 21.24
CA VAL A 108 -9.12 -17.63 22.64
C VAL A 108 -7.92 -18.58 22.72
N GLN A 109 -7.80 -19.56 21.82
CA GLN A 109 -6.63 -20.44 21.78
C GLN A 109 -5.31 -19.68 21.54
N TYR A 110 -5.30 -18.67 20.66
CA TYR A 110 -4.12 -17.83 20.50
C TYR A 110 -3.78 -17.07 21.79
N LEU A 111 -4.79 -16.53 22.46
CA LEU A 111 -4.62 -15.86 23.74
C LEU A 111 -4.05 -16.80 24.82
N ASP A 112 -4.49 -18.06 24.87
CA ASP A 112 -3.98 -19.05 25.81
C ASP A 112 -2.52 -19.45 25.56
N ASN A 113 -1.98 -19.17 24.37
CA ASN A 113 -0.58 -19.37 24.02
C ASN A 113 0.34 -18.17 24.39
N ILE A 114 -0.16 -17.17 25.11
CA ILE A 114 0.67 -16.08 25.64
C ILE A 114 1.56 -16.65 26.76
N ALA A 115 2.87 -16.62 26.55
CA ALA A 115 3.84 -17.28 27.44
C ALA A 115 4.15 -16.46 28.70
N ASP A 116 4.01 -15.14 28.65
CA ASP A 116 4.22 -14.26 29.80
C ASP A 116 2.97 -14.24 30.71
N GLU A 117 2.90 -15.19 31.64
CA GLU A 117 1.80 -15.33 32.62
C GLU A 117 1.51 -14.04 33.38
N ARG A 118 2.53 -13.21 33.64
CA ARG A 118 2.38 -11.94 34.38
C ARG A 118 1.54 -10.92 33.62
N LYS A 119 1.55 -11.00 32.29
CA LYS A 119 0.87 -10.07 31.38
C LYS A 119 -0.31 -10.69 30.65
N ALA A 120 -0.46 -12.00 30.73
CA ALA A 120 -1.55 -12.74 30.10
C ALA A 120 -2.90 -12.06 30.38
N ASP A 121 -3.25 -11.79 31.64
CA ASP A 121 -4.54 -11.17 31.97
C ASP A 121 -4.70 -9.76 31.37
N LYS A 122 -3.64 -8.94 31.42
CA LYS A 122 -3.64 -7.56 30.88
C LYS A 122 -3.80 -7.55 29.35
N LEU A 123 -3.22 -8.52 28.66
CA LEU A 123 -3.29 -8.65 27.20
C LEU A 123 -4.57 -9.36 26.73
N LYS A 124 -5.07 -10.34 27.50
CA LYS A 124 -6.30 -11.08 27.22
C LYS A 124 -7.54 -10.23 27.40
N ALA A 125 -7.61 -9.45 28.48
CA ALA A 125 -8.78 -8.66 28.86
C ALA A 125 -9.39 -7.80 27.73
N PRO A 126 -8.63 -6.97 27.00
CA PRO A 126 -9.20 -6.15 25.93
C PRO A 126 -9.73 -6.99 24.76
N VAL A 127 -9.06 -8.10 24.41
CA VAL A 127 -9.48 -8.97 23.29
C VAL A 127 -10.74 -9.77 23.67
N LEU A 128 -10.82 -10.27 24.91
CA LEU A 128 -12.02 -10.94 25.43
C LEU A 128 -13.22 -9.97 25.53
N ALA A 129 -12.98 -8.72 25.92
CA ALA A 129 -14.01 -7.68 25.91
C ALA A 129 -14.52 -7.39 24.49
N GLU A 130 -13.63 -7.41 23.50
CA GLU A 130 -13.99 -7.25 22.08
C GLU A 130 -14.83 -8.44 21.58
N ILE A 131 -14.46 -9.68 21.91
CA ILE A 131 -15.27 -10.88 21.61
C ILE A 131 -16.67 -10.75 22.23
N ALA A 132 -16.75 -10.35 23.51
CA ALA A 132 -18.02 -10.16 24.20
C ALA A 132 -18.88 -9.07 23.54
N GLN A 133 -18.26 -7.97 23.08
CA GLN A 133 -18.95 -6.91 22.35
C GLN A 133 -19.52 -7.41 21.02
N VAL A 134 -18.74 -8.17 20.24
CA VAL A 134 -19.22 -8.71 18.95
C VAL A 134 -20.32 -9.75 19.19
N ARG A 135 -20.19 -10.62 20.21
CA ARG A 135 -21.28 -11.54 20.63
C ARG A 135 -22.57 -10.81 20.97
N ALA A 136 -22.49 -9.65 21.65
CA ALA A 136 -23.67 -8.85 21.95
C ALA A 136 -24.33 -8.27 20.68
N GLN A 137 -23.56 -7.92 19.65
CA GLN A 137 -24.08 -7.31 18.42
C GLN A 137 -24.93 -8.29 17.58
N TYR A 138 -24.58 -9.57 17.52
CA TYR A 138 -25.35 -10.56 16.76
C TYR A 138 -26.22 -11.49 17.64
N GLY A 139 -26.04 -11.44 18.97
CA GLY A 139 -26.69 -12.33 19.93
C GLY A 139 -28.01 -11.83 20.53
N THR A 140 -28.30 -10.53 20.52
CA THR A 140 -29.50 -9.97 21.18
C THR A 140 -30.46 -9.31 20.21
N ASN A 141 -31.64 -9.92 20.05
CA ASN A 141 -32.87 -9.28 19.56
C ASN A 141 -33.67 -8.66 20.74
N THR A 142 -32.98 -8.14 21.76
CA THR A 142 -33.60 -7.65 23.00
C THR A 142 -32.92 -6.37 23.49
N THR A 143 -33.72 -5.31 23.54
CA THR A 143 -33.41 -4.00 24.14
C THR A 143 -32.92 -4.15 25.59
N ALA A 144 -31.73 -3.62 25.89
CA ALA A 144 -31.13 -3.63 27.23
C ALA A 144 -30.72 -2.21 27.70
N PRO A 145 -30.66 -1.97 29.04
CA PRO A 145 -30.54 -0.65 29.68
C PRO A 145 -29.10 -0.10 29.71
N PRO A 146 -28.89 1.18 30.09
CA PRO A 146 -27.63 1.89 29.85
C PRO A 146 -26.51 1.51 30.84
N PRO A 147 -25.25 1.34 30.35
CA PRO A 147 -24.07 1.09 31.17
C PRO A 147 -23.44 2.38 31.75
N PRO A 148 -22.61 2.26 32.81
CA PRO A 148 -21.93 3.38 33.49
C PRO A 148 -20.89 4.08 32.60
N PRO A 149 -20.50 5.34 32.93
CA PRO A 149 -19.92 6.27 31.97
C PRO A 149 -18.50 5.87 31.53
N LYS A 150 -18.40 5.64 30.23
CA LYS A 150 -17.18 5.41 29.45
C LYS A 150 -16.29 6.67 29.52
N PRO A 151 -14.94 6.55 29.55
CA PRO A 151 -14.06 7.69 29.26
C PRO A 151 -14.49 8.28 27.92
N ALA A 152 -14.68 9.61 27.89
CA ALA A 152 -15.37 10.32 26.84
C ALA A 152 -14.85 9.90 25.46
N THR A 153 -15.68 9.14 24.73
CA THR A 153 -15.51 8.92 23.30
C THR A 153 -15.41 10.30 22.65
N PRO A 154 -14.42 10.54 21.77
CA PRO A 154 -14.37 11.79 21.01
C PRO A 154 -15.75 12.02 20.37
N PRO A 155 -16.24 13.27 20.39
CA PRO A 155 -17.58 13.57 19.92
C PRO A 155 -17.73 13.08 18.47
N PRO A 156 -18.88 12.52 18.10
CA PRO A 156 -19.16 12.20 16.71
C PRO A 156 -19.03 13.47 15.85
N PRO A 157 -18.64 13.34 14.58
CA PRO A 157 -18.49 14.49 13.68
C PRO A 157 -19.78 15.30 13.63
N SER A 158 -19.63 16.62 13.71
CA SER A 158 -20.76 17.55 13.70
C SER A 158 -21.45 17.59 12.32
N GLN A 159 -22.63 18.20 12.22
CA GLN A 159 -23.24 18.48 10.90
C GLN A 159 -22.30 19.35 10.04
N GLN A 160 -21.56 20.27 10.66
CA GLN A 160 -20.60 21.12 9.98
C GLN A 160 -19.43 20.32 9.36
N PHE A 161 -19.06 19.18 9.94
CA PHE A 161 -18.10 18.26 9.31
C PHE A 161 -18.58 17.74 7.95
N TYR A 162 -19.85 17.34 7.83
CA TYR A 162 -20.38 16.84 6.56
C TYR A 162 -20.47 17.93 5.50
N ASP A 163 -20.81 19.16 5.91
CA ASP A 163 -20.78 20.32 5.02
C ASP A 163 -19.34 20.66 4.60
N ALA A 164 -18.38 20.61 5.52
CA ALA A 164 -16.95 20.78 5.22
C ALA A 164 -16.46 19.70 4.24
N LYS A 165 -16.86 18.45 4.43
CA LYS A 165 -16.49 17.35 3.53
C LYS A 165 -17.03 17.57 2.11
N ARG A 166 -18.25 18.09 1.98
CA ARG A 166 -18.81 18.46 0.67
C ARG A 166 -18.03 19.61 0.03
N LYS A 167 -17.54 20.56 0.82
CA LYS A 167 -16.68 21.65 0.36
C LYS A 167 -15.31 21.17 -0.14
N VAL A 168 -14.67 20.25 0.58
CA VAL A 168 -13.42 19.61 0.15
C VAL A 168 -13.61 18.82 -1.15
N PHE A 169 -14.74 18.12 -1.31
CA PHE A 169 -15.08 17.43 -2.56
C PHE A 169 -15.14 18.39 -3.75
N TRP A 170 -15.85 19.51 -3.64
CA TRP A 170 -15.92 20.51 -4.71
C TRP A 170 -14.59 21.22 -4.97
N ALA A 171 -13.80 21.48 -3.93
CA ALA A 171 -12.46 22.02 -4.09
C ALA A 171 -11.58 21.10 -4.95
N ASN A 172 -11.63 19.77 -4.71
CA ASN A 172 -10.90 18.80 -5.52
C ASN A 172 -11.40 18.71 -6.97
N ASP A 173 -12.73 18.80 -7.18
CA ASP A 173 -13.33 18.83 -8.52
C ASP A 173 -12.89 20.08 -9.31
N TYR A 174 -12.87 21.25 -8.65
CA TYR A 174 -12.39 22.50 -9.26
C TYR A 174 -10.89 22.49 -9.52
N PHE A 175 -10.10 21.89 -8.62
CA PHE A 175 -8.66 21.73 -8.79
C PHE A 175 -8.32 20.92 -10.05
N THR A 176 -9.11 19.88 -10.35
CA THR A 176 -8.89 19.00 -11.50
C THR A 176 -9.56 19.47 -12.80
N THR A 177 -10.46 20.47 -12.73
CA THR A 177 -11.17 21.01 -13.89
C THR A 177 -10.43 22.22 -14.50
N PRO A 178 -9.99 22.16 -15.77
CA PRO A 178 -9.34 23.28 -16.45
C PRO A 178 -10.17 24.58 -16.39
N GLY A 179 -9.53 25.68 -16.02
CA GLY A 179 -10.17 27.01 -15.94
C GLY A 179 -10.98 27.28 -14.67
N ARG A 180 -11.02 26.36 -13.69
CA ARG A 180 -11.73 26.55 -12.41
C ARG A 180 -10.84 26.54 -11.16
N VAL A 181 -9.53 26.42 -11.34
CA VAL A 181 -8.53 26.33 -10.26
C VAL A 181 -8.67 27.46 -9.24
N GLU A 182 -9.02 28.68 -9.67
CA GLU A 182 -9.23 29.85 -8.80
C GLU A 182 -10.37 29.68 -7.78
N GLN A 183 -11.29 28.72 -8.00
CA GLN A 183 -12.41 28.41 -7.11
C GLN A 183 -12.03 27.39 -6.01
N THR A 184 -10.85 26.78 -6.10
CA THR A 184 -10.36 25.77 -5.14
C THR A 184 -10.13 26.37 -3.75
N GLU A 185 -9.40 27.48 -3.66
CA GLU A 185 -9.05 28.08 -2.35
C GLU A 185 -10.29 28.64 -1.59
N PRO A 186 -11.25 29.32 -2.24
CA PRO A 186 -12.48 29.74 -1.56
C PRO A 186 -13.27 28.59 -0.92
N GLU A 187 -13.34 27.43 -1.58
CA GLU A 187 -14.05 26.25 -1.04
C GLU A 187 -13.27 25.61 0.12
N LEU A 188 -11.93 25.53 0.04
CA LEU A 188 -11.10 25.07 1.16
C LEU A 188 -11.17 26.01 2.36
N ALA A 189 -11.19 27.33 2.16
CA ALA A 189 -11.36 28.30 3.25
C ALA A 189 -12.73 28.16 3.95
N GLN A 190 -13.80 27.91 3.20
CA GLN A 190 -15.12 27.64 3.77
C GLN A 190 -15.16 26.31 4.54
N ALA A 191 -14.52 25.26 4.02
CA ALA A 191 -14.40 23.99 4.73
C ALA A 191 -13.66 24.16 6.06
N GLU A 192 -12.60 24.99 6.10
CA GLU A 192 -11.81 25.22 7.30
C GLU A 192 -12.61 25.95 8.38
N GLN A 193 -13.40 26.96 7.97
CA GLN A 193 -14.30 27.68 8.86
C GLN A 193 -15.37 26.76 9.45
N LEU A 194 -15.91 25.82 8.65
CA LEU A 194 -16.88 24.83 9.10
C LEU A 194 -16.27 23.80 10.07
N LEU A 195 -14.96 23.56 10.00
CA LEU A 195 -14.25 22.66 10.92
C LEU A 195 -13.77 23.35 12.21
N GLN A 196 -13.98 24.66 12.39
CA GLN A 196 -13.58 25.35 13.61
C GLN A 196 -14.38 24.85 14.82
N GLY A 197 -13.70 24.17 15.75
CA GLY A 197 -14.29 23.64 16.98
C GLY A 197 -14.68 22.16 16.92
N ASP A 198 -14.54 21.49 15.77
CA ASP A 198 -14.77 20.05 15.64
C ASP A 198 -13.49 19.26 15.98
N ALA A 199 -13.46 18.59 17.14
CA ALA A 199 -12.34 17.80 17.62
C ALA A 199 -12.48 16.29 17.32
N SER A 200 -13.36 15.92 16.38
CA SER A 200 -13.48 14.54 15.92
C SER A 200 -12.23 14.11 15.13
N ARG A 201 -11.93 12.80 15.14
CA ARG A 201 -10.80 12.25 14.37
C ARG A 201 -11.00 12.42 12.86
N GLU A 202 -12.26 12.39 12.45
CA GLU A 202 -12.69 12.60 11.08
C GLU A 202 -12.38 14.05 10.63
N ALA A 203 -12.60 15.04 11.49
CA ALA A 203 -12.22 16.44 11.22
C ALA A 203 -10.70 16.60 11.06
N ASP A 204 -9.89 15.89 11.87
CA ASP A 204 -8.43 15.91 11.73
C ASP A 204 -7.96 15.29 10.40
N ALA A 205 -8.56 14.17 9.99
CA ALA A 205 -8.27 13.56 8.70
C ALA A 205 -8.63 14.50 7.53
N LEU A 206 -9.78 15.19 7.62
CA LEU A 206 -10.23 16.12 6.60
C LEU A 206 -9.33 17.38 6.54
N ARG A 207 -8.83 17.89 7.68
CA ARG A 207 -7.82 18.97 7.70
C ARG A 207 -6.52 18.57 7.00
N ALA A 208 -6.09 17.32 7.15
CA ALA A 208 -4.91 16.80 6.45
C ALA A 208 -5.12 16.73 4.92
N GLU A 209 -6.31 16.30 4.47
CA GLU A 209 -6.69 16.31 3.05
C GLU A 209 -6.71 17.73 2.47
N MET A 210 -7.27 18.69 3.20
CA MET A 210 -7.27 20.10 2.83
C MET A 210 -5.85 20.69 2.72
N ALA A 211 -4.97 20.35 3.67
CA ALA A 211 -3.57 20.78 3.62
C ALA A 211 -2.85 20.24 2.38
N ALA A 212 -3.07 18.96 2.04
CA ALA A 212 -2.51 18.36 0.83
C ALA A 212 -3.00 19.04 -0.46
N LEU A 213 -4.29 19.38 -0.55
CA LEU A 213 -4.85 20.11 -1.70
C LEU A 213 -4.29 21.54 -1.81
N ARG A 214 -4.12 22.25 -0.68
CA ARG A 214 -3.48 23.59 -0.69
C ARG A 214 -2.02 23.54 -1.13
N ASP A 215 -1.29 22.51 -0.73
CA ASP A 215 0.09 22.31 -1.19
C ASP A 215 0.14 22.07 -2.71
N GLN A 216 -0.77 21.24 -3.24
CA GLN A 216 -0.89 21.01 -4.69
C GLN A 216 -1.30 22.27 -5.46
N LEU A 217 -2.23 23.06 -4.91
CA LEU A 217 -2.65 24.34 -5.50
C LEU A 217 -1.49 25.33 -5.54
N ALA A 218 -0.70 25.41 -4.46
CA ALA A 218 0.48 26.26 -4.41
C ALA A 218 1.53 25.84 -5.46
N ASP A 219 1.70 24.54 -5.71
CA ASP A 219 2.62 24.04 -6.75
C ASP A 219 2.17 24.42 -8.17
N MET A 220 0.86 24.54 -8.41
CA MET A 220 0.30 24.92 -9.72
C MET A 220 0.33 26.43 -9.98
N VAL A 221 0.17 27.25 -8.94
CA VAL A 221 0.11 28.71 -9.05
C VAL A 221 1.51 29.35 -9.01
N MET A 222 2.52 28.65 -8.49
CA MET A 222 3.89 29.17 -8.46
C MET A 222 4.56 29.17 -9.85
N PRO A 223 5.52 30.09 -10.10
CA PRO A 223 6.39 30.04 -11.27
C PRO A 223 7.08 28.68 -11.39
N SER A 224 7.18 28.14 -12.62
CA SER A 224 7.68 26.78 -12.88
C SER A 224 9.00 26.42 -12.19
N ASP A 225 9.90 27.39 -12.04
CA ASP A 225 11.21 27.18 -11.42
C ASP A 225 11.12 27.00 -9.89
N GLU A 226 10.14 27.61 -9.21
CA GLU A 226 9.92 27.47 -7.76
C GLU A 226 9.17 26.18 -7.42
N ALA A 227 8.27 25.75 -8.29
CA ALA A 227 7.58 24.45 -8.18
C ALA A 227 8.58 23.28 -8.27
N VAL A 228 9.57 23.35 -9.17
CA VAL A 228 10.64 22.34 -9.29
C VAL A 228 11.50 22.28 -8.03
N VAL A 229 11.77 23.42 -7.37
CA VAL A 229 12.54 23.47 -6.12
C VAL A 229 11.77 22.82 -4.98
N ARG A 230 10.48 23.12 -4.81
CA ARG A 230 9.65 22.47 -3.78
C ARG A 230 9.48 20.97 -4.01
N ALA A 231 9.31 20.54 -5.26
CA ALA A 231 9.27 19.12 -5.59
C ALA A 231 10.56 18.42 -5.17
N ALA A 232 11.72 18.99 -5.52
CA ALA A 232 13.02 18.45 -5.09
C ALA A 232 13.19 18.46 -3.56
N GLN A 233 12.69 19.47 -2.84
CA GLN A 233 12.70 19.51 -1.37
C GLN A 233 11.85 18.39 -0.77
N ARG A 234 10.66 18.11 -1.32
CA ARG A 234 9.80 17.00 -0.86
C ARG A 234 10.44 15.64 -1.09
N ASP A 235 11.11 15.45 -2.23
CA ASP A 235 11.79 14.20 -2.53
C ASP A 235 12.97 13.96 -1.56
N VAL A 236 13.76 15.00 -1.25
CA VAL A 236 14.83 14.93 -0.24
C VAL A 236 14.26 14.65 1.16
N GLN A 237 13.17 15.32 1.54
CA GLN A 237 12.49 15.07 2.82
C GLN A 237 11.96 13.63 2.93
N SER A 238 11.38 13.09 1.85
CA SER A 238 10.91 11.70 1.79
C SER A 238 12.03 10.69 2.02
N VAL A 239 13.23 10.97 1.49
CA VAL A 239 14.43 10.16 1.77
C VAL A 239 14.84 10.26 3.24
N GLY A 240 14.80 11.45 3.84
CA GLY A 240 15.03 11.65 5.28
C GLY A 240 14.03 10.87 6.15
N ASP A 241 12.73 10.97 5.87
CA ASP A 241 11.68 10.25 6.58
C ASP A 241 11.81 8.72 6.42
N TYR A 242 12.28 8.27 5.26
CA TYR A 242 12.59 6.86 5.02
C TYR A 242 13.82 6.40 5.82
N MET A 243 14.89 7.21 5.88
CA MET A 243 16.05 6.94 6.72
C MET A 243 15.67 6.82 8.20
N ASP A 244 14.80 7.70 8.70
CA ASP A 244 14.34 7.64 10.09
C ASP A 244 13.50 6.39 10.37
N ARG A 245 12.64 5.97 9.43
CA ARG A 245 11.89 4.70 9.54
C ARG A 245 12.78 3.46 9.44
N GLN A 246 13.86 3.53 8.67
CA GLN A 246 14.79 2.42 8.44
C GLN A 246 16.03 2.49 9.34
N ARG A 247 16.04 3.33 10.37
CA ARG A 247 17.21 3.56 11.24
C ARG A 247 17.80 2.27 11.82
N ALA A 248 16.97 1.25 12.07
CA ALA A 248 17.39 -0.08 12.53
C ALA A 248 18.12 -0.92 11.47
N PHE A 249 18.10 -0.55 10.18
CA PHE A 249 18.64 -1.31 9.04
C PHE A 249 19.68 -0.52 8.23
N LEU A 250 20.01 0.71 8.63
CA LEU A 250 20.96 1.59 7.93
C LEU A 250 22.41 1.04 7.91
N HIS A 251 22.71 -0.05 8.62
CA HIS A 251 24.02 -0.71 8.61
C HIS A 251 24.20 -1.71 7.45
N LYS A 252 23.15 -1.98 6.65
CA LYS A 252 23.25 -2.84 5.47
C LYS A 252 23.73 -2.05 4.26
N SER A 253 24.76 -2.54 3.57
CA SER A 253 25.34 -1.91 2.37
C SER A 253 24.30 -1.59 1.31
N ASP A 254 23.39 -2.52 1.06
CA ASP A 254 22.42 -2.44 -0.04
C ASP A 254 21.40 -1.31 0.18
N THR A 255 21.04 -1.06 1.45
CA THR A 255 20.14 0.05 1.83
C THR A 255 20.82 1.41 1.65
N ILE A 256 22.12 1.50 1.95
CA ILE A 256 22.90 2.75 1.77
C ILE A 256 23.04 3.07 0.28
N GLU A 257 23.35 2.07 -0.55
CA GLU A 257 23.46 2.24 -2.01
C GLU A 257 22.12 2.65 -2.65
N GLU A 258 21.01 2.03 -2.23
CA GLU A 258 19.68 2.41 -2.70
C GLU A 258 19.33 3.87 -2.36
N LEU A 259 19.64 4.30 -1.12
CA LEU A 259 19.34 5.66 -0.66
C LEU A 259 20.21 6.70 -1.35
N ASP A 260 21.50 6.41 -1.58
CA ASP A 260 22.37 7.29 -2.36
C ASP A 260 21.90 7.41 -3.81
N GLY A 261 21.46 6.31 -4.41
CA GLY A 261 20.88 6.30 -5.76
C GLY A 261 19.63 7.19 -5.86
N ARG A 262 18.77 7.17 -4.83
CA ARG A 262 17.59 8.06 -4.77
C ARG A 262 17.96 9.53 -4.61
N LEU A 263 18.91 9.85 -3.71
CA LEU A 263 19.41 11.23 -3.54
C LEU A 263 20.07 11.74 -4.83
N GLN A 264 20.83 10.89 -5.52
CA GLN A 264 21.46 11.24 -6.79
C GLN A 264 20.42 11.50 -7.89
N LYS A 265 19.34 10.72 -7.94
CA LYS A 265 18.22 10.96 -8.86
C LYS A 265 17.57 12.33 -8.66
N VAL A 266 17.43 12.81 -7.41
CA VAL A 266 16.90 14.17 -7.14
C VAL A 266 17.83 15.25 -7.71
N VAL A 267 19.14 15.06 -7.63
CA VAL A 267 20.13 15.97 -8.23
C VAL A 267 20.02 15.95 -9.75
N ASP A 268 20.01 14.76 -10.35
CA ASP A 268 20.12 14.59 -11.80
C ASP A 268 18.82 14.90 -12.55
N GLU A 269 17.66 14.57 -11.98
CA GLU A 269 16.35 14.75 -12.64
C GLU A 269 15.54 15.92 -12.10
N GLY A 270 15.69 16.27 -10.82
CA GLY A 270 14.98 17.37 -10.19
C GLY A 270 15.69 18.70 -10.41
N LEU A 271 16.89 18.83 -9.86
CA LEU A 271 17.63 20.10 -9.86
C LEU A 271 18.15 20.51 -11.24
N SER A 272 18.36 19.57 -12.16
CA SER A 272 18.80 19.86 -13.54
C SER A 272 17.74 20.61 -14.38
N LYS A 273 16.46 20.53 -14.00
CA LYS A 273 15.35 21.19 -14.69
C LYS A 273 15.26 22.70 -14.38
N ILE A 274 15.93 23.17 -13.33
CA ILE A 274 15.99 24.60 -12.98
C ILE A 274 16.99 25.30 -13.93
N LYS A 275 16.46 25.97 -14.95
CA LYS A 275 17.24 26.65 -16.02
C LYS A 275 17.36 28.17 -15.84
N HIS A 276 16.93 28.72 -14.70
CA HIS A 276 16.90 30.17 -14.50
C HIS A 276 18.31 30.81 -14.54
N PRO A 277 18.60 31.75 -15.47
CA PRO A 277 19.96 32.21 -15.78
C PRO A 277 20.65 33.07 -14.70
N ARG A 278 19.99 33.31 -13.55
CA ARG A 278 20.50 34.18 -12.47
C ARG A 278 20.20 33.64 -11.08
N LYS A 279 19.10 32.90 -10.93
CA LYS A 279 18.63 32.37 -9.64
C LYS A 279 18.85 30.87 -9.47
N ALA A 280 19.25 30.13 -10.52
CA ALA A 280 19.37 28.67 -10.43
C ALA A 280 20.28 28.22 -9.28
N GLU A 281 21.44 28.84 -9.09
CA GLU A 281 22.34 28.50 -7.98
C GLU A 281 21.76 28.84 -6.60
N GLN A 282 21.09 29.99 -6.47
CA GLN A 282 20.43 30.39 -5.21
C GLN A 282 19.28 29.44 -4.85
N LEU A 283 18.55 28.95 -5.84
CA LEU A 283 17.42 28.04 -5.66
C LEU A 283 17.87 26.59 -5.38
N LYS A 284 18.98 26.14 -5.96
CA LYS A 284 19.54 24.79 -5.75
C LYS A 284 20.27 24.63 -4.41
N ALA A 285 20.91 25.70 -3.93
CA ALA A 285 21.77 25.68 -2.74
C ALA A 285 21.15 25.02 -1.49
N PRO A 286 19.92 25.35 -1.05
CA PRO A 286 19.34 24.74 0.14
C PRO A 286 19.07 23.23 -0.03
N VAL A 287 18.68 22.78 -1.23
CA VAL A 287 18.43 21.35 -1.51
C VAL A 287 19.73 20.57 -1.53
N LEU A 288 20.77 21.12 -2.16
CA LEU A 288 22.10 20.50 -2.18
C LEU A 288 22.74 20.43 -0.79
N ALA A 289 22.52 21.44 0.06
CA ALA A 289 22.98 21.41 1.45
C ALA A 289 22.32 20.29 2.26
N GLU A 290 21.02 20.05 2.05
CA GLU A 290 20.29 18.99 2.74
C GLU A 290 20.68 17.59 2.24
N ILE A 291 20.88 17.41 0.93
CA ILE A 291 21.42 16.17 0.36
C ILE A 291 22.82 15.88 0.92
N ALA A 292 23.67 16.90 1.06
CA ALA A 292 24.99 16.76 1.65
C ALA A 292 24.92 16.33 3.13
N ARG A 293 23.96 16.90 3.91
CA ARG A 293 23.70 16.49 5.30
C ARG A 293 23.30 15.01 5.38
N LEU A 294 22.33 14.57 4.58
CA LEU A 294 21.85 13.18 4.57
C LEU A 294 22.94 12.19 4.13
N ARG A 295 23.76 12.53 3.13
CA ARG A 295 24.92 11.71 2.72
C ARG A 295 25.96 11.56 3.84
N ALA A 296 26.19 12.63 4.61
CA ALA A 296 27.07 12.58 5.78
C ALA A 296 26.52 11.65 6.87
N GLU A 297 25.21 11.69 7.13
CA GLU A 297 24.54 10.81 8.09
C GLU A 297 24.58 9.33 7.69
N LEU A 298 24.56 9.04 6.38
CA LEU A 298 24.72 7.70 5.84
C LEU A 298 26.19 7.20 5.82
N GLY A 299 27.16 8.03 6.22
CA GLY A 299 28.58 7.69 6.15
C GLY A 299 29.12 7.57 4.73
N ILE A 300 28.42 8.13 3.74
CA ILE A 300 28.85 8.14 2.33
C ILE A 300 29.91 9.23 2.19
N ALA A 301 31.18 8.84 2.30
CA ALA A 301 32.29 9.74 2.03
C ALA A 301 32.20 10.23 0.58
N VAL A 302 32.07 11.54 0.38
CA VAL A 302 32.20 12.17 -0.94
C VAL A 302 33.61 11.86 -1.44
N LYS A 303 33.73 10.86 -2.31
CA LYS A 303 35.01 10.49 -2.93
C LYS A 303 35.40 11.60 -3.90
N ASP A 304 36.19 12.57 -3.42
CA ASP A 304 37.07 13.33 -4.29
C ASP A 304 37.99 12.33 -5.00
N ARG A 305 37.68 12.04 -6.27
CA ARG A 305 38.48 11.13 -7.10
C ARG A 305 39.84 11.77 -7.37
N THR A 306 40.77 11.58 -6.44
CA THR A 306 42.21 11.60 -6.74
C THR A 306 42.72 10.16 -6.74
N TRP A 307 43.28 9.79 -7.88
CA TRP A 307 43.74 8.47 -8.24
C TRP A 307 45.02 8.08 -7.46
N GLN A 308 45.07 6.87 -6.89
CA GLN A 308 46.30 6.25 -6.37
C GLN A 308 46.49 4.84 -6.96
N PRO A 309 47.72 4.46 -7.35
CA PRO A 309 48.01 3.16 -7.97
C PRO A 309 48.19 2.01 -6.94
N PRO A 310 48.07 0.74 -7.37
CA PRO A 310 47.97 -0.40 -6.47
C PRO A 310 49.34 -0.92 -5.99
N MET A 311 49.41 -1.36 -4.73
CA MET A 311 50.54 -2.12 -4.19
C MET A 311 50.24 -3.63 -4.13
N ALA A 312 51.32 -4.40 -4.31
CA ALA A 312 51.40 -5.85 -4.49
C ALA A 312 51.28 -6.67 -3.18
N PRO A 313 51.16 -8.02 -3.24
CA PRO A 313 50.69 -8.85 -2.14
C PRO A 313 51.81 -9.36 -1.20
N CYS A 314 51.50 -9.44 0.09
CA CYS A 314 52.35 -10.07 1.11
C CYS A 314 51.95 -11.54 1.35
N GLN A 315 52.96 -12.42 1.43
CA GLN A 315 52.86 -13.83 1.85
C GLN A 315 52.93 -13.97 3.39
N PRO A 316 52.49 -15.11 3.97
CA PRO A 316 52.58 -15.36 5.40
C PRO A 316 53.82 -16.21 5.78
N PRO A 317 54.31 -16.13 7.02
CA PRO A 317 55.17 -17.17 7.57
C PRO A 317 54.49 -17.94 8.71
N THR A 318 54.56 -19.27 8.56
CA THR A 318 54.32 -20.32 9.56
C THR A 318 55.43 -20.36 10.63
N ASN A 319 55.08 -20.58 11.90
CA ASN A 319 56.04 -20.92 12.95
C ASN A 319 55.37 -21.74 14.08
N TYR A 320 55.89 -22.96 14.34
CA TYR A 320 55.78 -23.67 15.61
C TYR A 320 57.06 -24.52 15.81
N PRO A 321 57.72 -24.50 16.99
CA PRO A 321 58.89 -25.34 17.23
C PRO A 321 58.55 -26.64 17.98
N GLN A 322 59.21 -27.72 17.57
CA GLN A 322 59.24 -29.05 18.21
C GLN A 322 60.17 -29.08 19.43
N THR A 323 59.76 -29.82 20.46
CA THR A 323 60.53 -30.09 21.68
C THR A 323 61.35 -31.38 21.52
N GLN A 324 62.65 -31.32 21.80
CA GLN A 324 63.56 -32.47 21.84
C GLN A 324 63.54 -33.13 23.23
N TYR A 325 63.42 -34.46 23.28
CA TYR A 325 63.71 -35.25 24.49
C TYR A 325 65.02 -36.04 24.33
N GLN A 326 65.73 -36.10 25.46
CA GLN A 326 67.09 -36.54 25.69
C GLN A 326 67.36 -38.02 25.36
N GLN A 327 68.55 -38.25 24.79
CA GLN A 327 69.24 -39.52 24.70
C GLN A 327 69.73 -39.97 26.09
N VAL A 328 69.51 -41.23 26.45
CA VAL A 328 70.24 -41.92 27.54
C VAL A 328 71.15 -42.96 26.90
N GLN A 329 72.44 -42.85 27.25
CA GLN A 329 73.56 -43.62 26.74
C GLN A 329 73.54 -45.07 27.20
N THR A 330 73.76 -45.98 26.27
CA THR A 330 74.16 -47.37 26.50
C THR A 330 75.66 -47.42 26.77
N GLN A 331 76.10 -47.93 27.91
CA GLN A 331 77.50 -48.32 28.14
C GLN A 331 77.62 -49.79 28.54
N ARG A 332 78.56 -50.45 27.85
CA ARG A 332 79.06 -51.82 27.99
C ARG A 332 79.77 -52.04 29.33
N SER A 333 79.63 -53.25 29.88
CA SER A 333 80.69 -53.96 30.62
C SER A 333 81.34 -54.99 29.65
N PRO A 334 82.60 -55.44 29.83
CA PRO A 334 82.97 -56.35 30.94
C PRO A 334 84.44 -56.28 31.45
N GLU A 335 84.70 -56.74 32.67
CA GLU A 335 85.59 -57.88 33.01
C GLU A 335 85.68 -58.13 34.54
N PRO A 336 86.00 -59.37 34.99
CA PRO A 336 85.68 -59.86 36.32
C PRO A 336 86.87 -59.82 37.30
N ALA A 337 86.58 -59.72 38.60
CA ALA A 337 87.54 -60.01 39.66
C ALA A 337 86.90 -60.87 40.76
N ASP A 338 87.55 -62.03 40.96
CA ASP A 338 87.63 -62.91 42.12
C ASP A 338 86.38 -63.25 42.94
N THR A 339 85.96 -64.51 42.74
CA THR A 339 85.11 -65.31 43.62
C THR A 339 85.78 -65.58 44.97
N THR A 340 85.48 -64.73 45.95
CA THR A 340 85.54 -65.09 47.37
C THR A 340 84.17 -65.59 47.78
N THR A 341 84.03 -66.89 48.05
CA THR A 341 82.81 -67.50 48.60
C THR A 341 82.54 -66.94 50.01
N LEU A 342 81.79 -65.83 50.05
CA LEU A 342 81.16 -65.32 51.25
C LEU A 342 79.91 -66.17 51.52
N THR A 343 79.92 -66.89 52.64
CA THR A 343 78.73 -67.56 53.18
C THR A 343 77.68 -66.51 53.52
N LEU A 344 76.60 -66.49 52.73
CA LEU A 344 75.43 -65.64 52.95
C LEU A 344 74.87 -65.81 54.36
N SER A 345 74.53 -64.71 55.02
CA SER A 345 73.78 -64.74 56.28
C SER A 345 72.41 -65.40 56.06
N PRO A 346 71.85 -66.12 57.04
CA PRO A 346 70.49 -66.66 56.96
C PRO A 346 69.42 -65.62 56.59
N SER A 347 69.60 -64.37 57.02
CA SER A 347 68.72 -63.24 56.66
C SER A 347 68.80 -62.91 55.16
N ASP A 348 70.01 -62.88 54.61
CA ASP A 348 70.25 -62.58 53.19
C ASP A 348 69.71 -63.70 52.29
N LEU A 349 69.83 -64.96 52.73
CA LEU A 349 69.24 -66.11 52.04
C LEU A 349 67.70 -66.02 52.00
N SER A 350 67.07 -65.56 53.09
CA SER A 350 65.62 -65.35 53.16
C SER A 350 65.15 -64.27 52.17
N LEU A 351 65.85 -63.13 52.13
CA LEU A 351 65.57 -62.05 51.18
C LEU A 351 65.76 -62.48 49.72
N LEU A 352 66.82 -63.24 49.44
CA LEU A 352 67.11 -63.78 48.11
C LEU A 352 66.03 -64.79 47.66
N ASN A 353 65.59 -65.67 48.55
CA ASN A 353 64.49 -66.61 48.27
C ASN A 353 63.15 -65.91 48.07
N ARG A 354 62.88 -64.83 48.83
CA ARG A 354 61.69 -63.99 48.63
C ARG A 354 61.72 -63.34 47.25
N ALA A 355 62.82 -62.69 46.88
CA ALA A 355 62.98 -62.08 45.56
C ALA A 355 62.78 -63.10 44.43
N LYS A 356 63.40 -64.29 44.53
CA LYS A 356 63.21 -65.38 43.55
C LYS A 356 61.75 -65.82 43.40
N ARG A 357 61.01 -65.98 44.51
CA ARG A 357 59.57 -66.32 44.46
C ARG A 357 58.76 -65.23 43.77
N THR A 358 59.02 -63.97 44.10
CA THR A 358 58.35 -62.82 43.48
C THR A 358 58.65 -62.73 41.98
N LEU A 359 59.88 -62.99 41.55
CA LEU A 359 60.27 -63.01 40.13
C LEU A 359 59.63 -64.17 39.36
N LEU A 360 59.54 -65.37 39.96
CA LEU A 360 58.82 -66.49 39.37
C LEU A 360 57.33 -66.16 39.18
N GLN A 361 56.71 -65.48 40.14
CA GLN A 361 55.33 -65.02 40.02
C GLN A 361 55.17 -63.94 38.93
N ALA A 362 56.08 -62.96 38.88
CA ALA A 362 56.09 -61.93 37.84
C ALA A 362 56.20 -62.55 36.44
N ARG A 363 57.11 -63.51 36.27
CA ARG A 363 57.26 -64.28 35.02
C ARG A 363 55.99 -65.04 34.64
N SER A 364 55.40 -65.78 35.58
CA SER A 364 54.15 -66.51 35.36
C SER A 364 52.99 -65.56 34.97
N ASN A 365 52.93 -64.38 35.58
CA ASN A 365 51.95 -63.35 35.24
C ASN A 365 52.17 -62.78 33.82
N ILE A 366 53.42 -62.55 33.40
CA ILE A 366 53.74 -62.13 32.03
C ILE A 366 53.33 -63.24 31.03
N GLU A 367 53.71 -64.49 31.30
CA GLU A 367 53.41 -65.64 30.45
C GLU A 367 51.89 -65.89 30.32
N SER A 368 51.14 -65.68 31.41
CA SER A 368 49.67 -65.79 31.43
C SER A 368 48.93 -64.51 31.03
N ARG A 369 49.67 -63.46 30.61
CA ARG A 369 49.14 -62.14 30.19
C ARG A 369 48.38 -61.37 31.29
N ARG A 370 48.60 -61.68 32.55
CA ARG A 370 48.06 -60.95 33.72
C ARG A 370 49.03 -59.83 34.14
N ILE A 371 49.13 -58.81 33.30
CA ILE A 371 50.18 -57.78 33.36
C ILE A 371 49.96 -56.65 34.37
N GLN A 372 48.79 -56.55 35.02
CA GLN A 372 48.42 -55.43 35.89
C GLN A 372 49.33 -55.28 37.12
N ASP A 373 49.75 -56.39 37.73
CA ASP A 373 50.50 -56.39 39.00
C ASP A 373 52.00 -56.68 38.84
N VAL A 374 52.45 -56.95 37.61
CA VAL A 374 53.82 -57.41 37.36
C VAL A 374 54.85 -56.35 37.77
N GLU A 375 54.62 -55.07 37.48
CA GLU A 375 55.58 -54.02 37.87
C GLU A 375 55.70 -53.89 39.39
N SER A 376 54.60 -54.08 40.13
CA SER A 376 54.63 -54.12 41.61
C SER A 376 55.46 -55.29 42.10
N LEU A 377 55.30 -56.47 41.50
CA LEU A 377 56.11 -57.65 41.83
C LEU A 377 57.60 -57.42 41.51
N LEU A 378 57.92 -56.81 40.37
CA LEU A 378 59.31 -56.47 40.01
C LEU A 378 59.90 -55.42 40.94
N PHE A 379 59.12 -54.42 41.36
CA PHE A 379 59.50 -53.43 42.35
C PHE A 379 59.76 -54.05 43.74
N ASP A 380 58.88 -54.93 44.20
CA ASP A 380 59.03 -55.65 45.47
C ASP A 380 60.27 -56.55 45.47
N ALA A 381 60.52 -57.25 44.35
CA ALA A 381 61.73 -58.03 44.16
C ALA A 381 62.98 -57.14 44.20
N SER A 382 62.97 -55.99 43.51
CA SER A 382 64.08 -55.02 43.53
C SER A 382 64.34 -54.49 44.95
N THR A 383 63.28 -54.19 45.71
CA THR A 383 63.38 -53.70 47.09
C THR A 383 63.98 -54.76 48.01
N ALA A 384 63.54 -56.02 47.89
CA ALA A 384 64.07 -57.14 48.66
C ALA A 384 65.56 -57.41 48.37
N LEU A 385 66.05 -57.09 47.18
CA LEU A 385 67.45 -57.24 46.78
C LEU A 385 68.34 -56.06 47.20
N SER A 386 67.76 -54.89 47.53
CA SER A 386 68.51 -53.68 47.87
C SER A 386 69.58 -53.85 48.97
N PRO A 387 69.33 -54.55 50.10
CA PRO A 387 70.30 -54.67 51.19
C PRO A 387 71.40 -55.74 50.93
N LEU A 388 71.31 -56.52 49.85
CA LEU A 388 72.28 -57.58 49.54
C LEU A 388 73.55 -57.02 48.89
N ALA A 389 74.68 -57.67 49.12
CA ALA A 389 75.93 -57.35 48.42
C ALA A 389 75.81 -57.65 46.92
N ASP A 390 76.46 -56.84 46.09
CA ASP A 390 76.37 -56.85 44.62
C ASP A 390 76.59 -58.24 43.97
N PRO A 391 77.55 -59.08 44.42
CA PRO A 391 77.77 -60.39 43.81
C PRO A 391 76.56 -61.32 43.92
N HIS A 392 75.73 -61.14 44.96
CA HIS A 392 74.59 -62.01 45.24
C HIS A 392 73.29 -61.55 44.56
N LYS A 393 73.19 -60.29 44.13
CA LYS A 393 71.97 -59.74 43.49
C LYS A 393 72.09 -59.46 42.00
N ALA A 394 73.29 -59.41 41.42
CA ALA A 394 73.52 -59.05 40.01
C ALA A 394 72.69 -59.89 39.02
N ALA A 395 72.66 -61.22 39.20
CA ALA A 395 71.89 -62.12 38.32
C ALA A 395 70.37 -61.86 38.39
N LEU A 396 69.84 -61.56 39.59
CA LEU A 396 68.41 -61.29 39.77
C LEU A 396 68.02 -59.89 39.28
N LEU A 397 68.93 -58.90 39.35
CA LEU A 397 68.72 -57.58 38.73
C LEU A 397 68.70 -57.67 37.19
N ALA A 398 69.56 -58.51 36.59
CA ALA A 398 69.51 -58.81 35.17
C ALA A 398 68.19 -59.49 34.79
N GLU A 399 67.71 -60.42 35.60
CA GLU A 399 66.40 -61.06 35.42
C GLU A 399 65.25 -60.03 35.55
N ILE A 400 65.28 -59.11 36.51
CA ILE A 400 64.30 -58.01 36.61
C ILE A 400 64.29 -57.16 35.33
N SER A 401 65.47 -56.82 34.80
CA SER A 401 65.58 -56.05 33.56
C SER A 401 64.97 -56.80 32.37
N GLN A 402 65.26 -58.10 32.26
CA GLN A 402 64.67 -58.95 31.23
C GLN A 402 63.14 -59.03 31.39
N LEU A 403 62.63 -59.27 32.61
CA LEU A 403 61.19 -59.34 32.86
C LEU A 403 60.50 -57.99 32.63
N ARG A 404 61.16 -56.84 32.83
CA ARG A 404 60.64 -55.53 32.41
C ARG A 404 60.55 -55.40 30.90
N SER A 405 61.56 -55.88 30.17
CA SER A 405 61.55 -55.96 28.71
C SER A 405 60.40 -56.86 28.22
N ASP A 406 60.26 -58.06 28.79
CA ASP A 406 59.20 -59.00 28.45
C ASP A 406 57.81 -58.45 28.80
N LEU A 407 57.67 -57.77 29.95
CA LEU A 407 56.44 -57.07 30.34
C LEU A 407 56.09 -55.96 29.34
N SER A 408 57.07 -55.20 28.86
CA SER A 408 56.84 -54.15 27.86
C SER A 408 56.35 -54.74 26.53
N ALA A 409 56.92 -55.87 26.10
CA ALA A 409 56.49 -56.59 24.91
C ALA A 409 55.07 -57.17 25.09
N ALA A 410 54.80 -57.79 26.25
CA ALA A 410 53.48 -58.32 26.59
C ALA A 410 52.41 -57.23 26.67
N ARG A 411 52.73 -56.03 27.19
CA ARG A 411 51.85 -54.86 27.18
C ARG A 411 51.49 -54.44 25.76
N VAL A 412 52.48 -54.30 24.88
CA VAL A 412 52.24 -53.95 23.47
C VAL A 412 51.37 -54.99 22.79
N GLU A 413 51.61 -56.29 23.02
CA GLU A 413 50.81 -57.36 22.44
C GLU A 413 49.36 -57.34 22.95
N GLU A 414 49.16 -57.16 24.26
CA GLU A 414 47.83 -57.11 24.87
C GLU A 414 47.05 -55.86 24.46
N ASP A 415 47.70 -54.69 24.45
CA ASP A 415 47.08 -53.46 23.94
C ASP A 415 46.72 -53.60 22.45
N THR A 416 47.59 -54.24 21.65
CA THR A 416 47.29 -54.55 20.25
C THR A 416 46.06 -55.44 20.15
N ARG A 417 45.92 -56.48 20.99
CA ARG A 417 44.76 -57.37 21.03
C ARG A 417 43.48 -56.62 21.39
N ILE A 418 43.52 -55.76 22.41
CA ILE A 418 42.37 -54.96 22.84
C ILE A 418 41.93 -54.01 21.73
N ILE A 419 42.87 -53.25 21.17
CA ILE A 419 42.60 -52.29 20.08
C ILE A 419 42.01 -52.99 18.86
N THR A 420 42.62 -54.09 18.42
CA THR A 420 42.12 -54.85 17.25
C THR A 420 40.72 -55.41 17.50
N SER A 421 40.47 -56.00 18.67
CA SER A 421 39.13 -56.51 19.03
C SER A 421 38.06 -55.42 19.05
N GLU A 422 38.39 -54.22 19.53
CA GLU A 422 37.48 -53.07 19.52
C GLU A 422 37.20 -52.55 18.11
N LEU A 423 38.24 -52.45 17.28
CA LEU A 423 38.10 -52.01 15.88
C LEU A 423 37.28 -53.02 15.07
N ASP A 424 37.57 -54.32 15.19
CA ASP A 424 36.81 -55.38 14.53
C ASP A 424 35.34 -55.37 14.97
N ARG A 425 35.06 -55.22 16.27
CA ARG A 425 33.68 -55.09 16.76
C ARG A 425 32.95 -53.89 16.15
N ARG A 426 33.62 -52.73 16.07
CA ARG A 426 33.04 -51.51 15.49
C ARG A 426 32.84 -51.61 13.98
N LEU A 427 33.77 -52.24 13.25
CA LEU A 427 33.58 -52.57 11.83
C LEU A 427 32.39 -53.53 11.63
N GLY A 428 32.27 -54.55 12.48
CA GLY A 428 31.12 -55.47 12.45
C GLY A 428 29.78 -54.77 12.72
N SER A 429 29.77 -53.75 13.59
CA SER A 429 28.59 -52.88 13.76
C SER A 429 28.28 -52.09 12.49
N ILE A 430 29.28 -51.45 11.85
CA ILE A 430 29.08 -50.74 10.57
C ILE A 430 28.52 -51.68 9.50
N GLU A 431 29.06 -52.90 9.40
CA GLU A 431 28.61 -53.90 8.44
C GLU A 431 27.16 -54.35 8.70
N SER A 432 26.79 -54.52 9.98
CA SER A 432 25.43 -54.87 10.38
C SER A 432 24.43 -53.73 10.13
N ASP A 433 24.90 -52.48 10.27
CA ASP A 433 24.08 -51.27 10.12
C ASP A 433 23.99 -50.77 8.67
N LEU A 434 24.55 -51.48 7.68
CA LEU A 434 24.54 -51.05 6.27
C LEU A 434 23.11 -50.70 5.80
N GLY A 435 22.92 -49.47 5.32
CA GLY A 435 21.61 -48.95 4.87
C GLY A 435 20.60 -48.63 5.98
N SER A 436 21.04 -48.45 7.23
CA SER A 436 20.20 -48.00 8.35
C SER A 436 20.63 -46.64 8.90
N ASP A 437 19.72 -45.93 9.56
CA ASP A 437 20.02 -44.66 10.21
C ASP A 437 21.07 -44.78 11.33
N SER A 438 21.21 -45.96 11.95
CA SER A 438 22.24 -46.23 12.97
C SER A 438 23.66 -46.24 12.40
N MET A 439 23.82 -46.39 11.09
CA MET A 439 25.15 -46.44 10.47
C MET A 439 25.97 -45.19 10.74
N ARG A 440 25.34 -44.00 10.76
CA ARG A 440 26.05 -42.74 11.02
C ARG A 440 26.74 -42.76 12.39
N TYR A 441 26.07 -43.32 13.39
CA TYR A 441 26.62 -43.49 14.73
C TYR A 441 27.74 -44.52 14.74
N SER A 442 27.58 -45.65 14.04
CA SER A 442 28.59 -46.70 13.95
C SER A 442 29.85 -46.23 13.23
N VAL A 443 29.71 -45.45 12.15
CA VAL A 443 30.81 -44.79 11.44
C VAL A 443 31.53 -43.80 12.36
N GLN A 444 30.81 -42.86 12.97
CA GLN A 444 31.41 -41.88 13.90
C GLN A 444 32.14 -42.58 15.05
N SER A 445 31.53 -43.62 15.61
CA SER A 445 32.09 -44.43 16.69
C SER A 445 33.37 -45.14 16.25
N TYR A 446 33.43 -45.71 15.04
CA TYR A 446 34.65 -46.28 14.49
C TYR A 446 35.73 -45.22 14.26
N THR A 447 35.41 -44.11 13.57
CA THR A 447 36.35 -43.02 13.27
C THR A 447 36.96 -42.45 14.55
N GLN A 448 36.14 -42.13 15.55
CA GLN A 448 36.62 -41.62 16.84
C GLN A 448 37.59 -42.58 17.52
N ARG A 449 37.38 -43.90 17.40
CA ARG A 449 38.30 -44.88 17.98
C ARG A 449 39.57 -45.01 17.15
N PHE A 450 39.43 -45.11 15.82
CA PHE A 450 40.51 -45.30 14.87
C PHE A 450 41.51 -44.13 14.87
N GLU A 451 41.04 -42.92 15.13
CA GLU A 451 41.86 -41.70 15.17
C GLU A 451 42.61 -41.50 16.50
N ARG A 452 42.34 -42.29 17.55
CA ARG A 452 43.04 -42.12 18.83
C ARG A 452 44.53 -42.41 18.69
N GLU A 453 45.34 -41.65 19.41
CA GLU A 453 46.81 -41.73 19.34
C GLU A 453 47.36 -43.11 19.73
N ASP A 454 46.73 -43.80 20.68
CA ASP A 454 47.10 -45.15 21.08
C ASP A 454 46.97 -46.15 19.93
N VAL A 455 45.95 -46.04 19.09
CA VAL A 455 45.77 -46.88 17.89
C VAL A 455 46.91 -46.67 16.90
N ARG A 456 47.27 -45.40 16.63
CA ARG A 456 48.38 -45.05 15.72
C ARG A 456 49.75 -45.49 16.25
N ARG A 457 49.93 -45.42 17.57
CA ARG A 457 51.20 -45.78 18.23
C ARG A 457 51.42 -47.29 18.33
N ILE A 458 50.35 -48.04 18.61
CA ILE A 458 50.43 -49.46 18.99
C ILE A 458 50.28 -50.38 17.77
N LEU A 459 49.44 -50.02 16.78
CA LEU A 459 49.31 -50.82 15.56
C LEU A 459 50.51 -50.63 14.62
N THR A 460 50.92 -51.72 13.97
CA THR A 460 51.88 -51.62 12.87
C THR A 460 51.27 -50.87 11.68
N PRO A 461 52.07 -50.17 10.87
CA PRO A 461 51.57 -49.43 9.70
C PRO A 461 50.74 -50.31 8.74
N GLU A 462 51.12 -51.57 8.57
CA GLU A 462 50.40 -52.54 7.73
C GLU A 462 49.01 -52.84 8.29
N ARG A 463 48.89 -53.07 9.61
CA ARG A 463 47.59 -53.32 10.25
C ARG A 463 46.70 -52.09 10.20
N TYR A 464 47.25 -50.90 10.47
CA TYR A 464 46.51 -49.65 10.40
C TYR A 464 45.92 -49.45 9.00
N ARG A 465 46.73 -49.59 7.94
CA ARG A 465 46.26 -49.52 6.54
C ARG A 465 45.24 -50.62 6.21
N GLY A 466 45.38 -51.81 6.79
CA GLY A 466 44.40 -52.89 6.62
C GLY A 466 43.01 -52.52 7.17
N TYR A 467 42.95 -51.89 8.34
CA TYR A 467 41.70 -51.38 8.93
C TYR A 467 41.13 -50.19 8.14
N GLU A 468 41.99 -49.28 7.67
CA GLU A 468 41.60 -48.18 6.78
C GLU A 468 40.99 -48.69 5.46
N ALA A 469 41.59 -49.70 4.84
CA ALA A 469 41.08 -50.33 3.63
C ALA A 469 39.74 -51.04 3.85
N LYS A 470 39.59 -51.80 4.95
CA LYS A 470 38.31 -52.44 5.31
C LYS A 470 37.20 -51.43 5.56
N PHE A 471 37.51 -50.34 6.26
CA PHE A 471 36.55 -49.27 6.50
C PHE A 471 36.12 -48.62 5.18
N THR A 472 37.07 -48.34 4.29
CA THR A 472 36.79 -47.81 2.94
C THR A 472 35.91 -48.77 2.15
N GLU A 473 36.21 -50.07 2.14
CA GLU A 473 35.39 -51.10 1.48
C GLU A 473 33.94 -51.12 2.00
N LEU A 474 33.74 -51.00 3.32
CA LEU A 474 32.40 -50.94 3.91
C LEU A 474 31.65 -49.66 3.54
N MET A 475 32.35 -48.52 3.48
CA MET A 475 31.78 -47.26 3.02
C MET A 475 31.38 -47.34 1.55
N ASP A 476 32.19 -47.95 0.69
CA ASP A 476 31.88 -48.19 -0.73
C ASP A 476 30.67 -49.12 -0.89
N LYS A 477 30.61 -50.21 -0.12
CA LYS A 477 29.45 -51.12 -0.09
C LYS A 477 28.17 -50.39 0.33
N ASN A 478 28.27 -49.52 1.34
CA ASN A 478 27.12 -48.72 1.76
C ASN A 478 26.70 -47.72 0.69
N ALA A 479 27.64 -46.99 0.10
CA ALA A 479 27.37 -46.04 -0.98
C ALA A 479 26.67 -46.74 -2.15
N ALA A 480 27.12 -47.94 -2.53
CA ALA A 480 26.47 -48.74 -3.58
C ALA A 480 25.07 -49.25 -3.18
N LYS A 481 24.84 -49.59 -1.91
CA LYS A 481 23.52 -49.98 -1.40
C LYS A 481 22.56 -48.78 -1.40
N LEU A 482 22.97 -47.67 -0.78
CA LEU A 482 22.22 -46.42 -0.73
C LEU A 482 21.86 -45.96 -2.15
N LYS A 483 22.84 -45.96 -3.07
CA LYS A 483 22.62 -45.61 -4.47
C LYS A 483 21.50 -46.44 -5.12
N ARG A 484 21.51 -47.76 -4.96
CA ARG A 484 20.46 -48.63 -5.50
C ARG A 484 19.09 -48.34 -4.90
N GLU A 485 19.01 -48.13 -3.59
CA GLU A 485 17.75 -47.85 -2.89
C GLU A 485 17.17 -46.49 -3.26
N VAL A 486 18.02 -45.46 -3.29
CA VAL A 486 17.68 -44.10 -3.72
C VAL A 486 17.20 -44.09 -5.17
N LEU A 487 17.93 -44.70 -6.09
CA LEU A 487 17.54 -44.78 -7.49
C LEU A 487 16.23 -45.56 -7.68
N ALA A 488 16.00 -46.65 -6.94
CA ALA A 488 14.74 -47.39 -6.98
C ALA A 488 13.56 -46.59 -6.41
N SER A 489 13.78 -45.79 -5.37
CA SER A 489 12.77 -44.90 -4.80
C SER A 489 12.43 -43.74 -5.76
N ALA A 490 13.47 -43.09 -6.30
CA ALA A 490 13.33 -42.05 -7.31
C ALA A 490 12.61 -42.58 -8.55
N ALA A 491 12.96 -43.77 -9.05
CA ALA A 491 12.31 -44.39 -10.21
C ALA A 491 10.81 -44.63 -10.01
N ARG A 492 10.37 -45.02 -8.80
CA ARG A 492 8.94 -45.19 -8.50
C ARG A 492 8.17 -43.86 -8.54
N ALA A 493 8.72 -42.81 -7.94
CA ALA A 493 8.13 -41.47 -8.01
C ALA A 493 8.17 -40.92 -9.44
N MET A 494 9.23 -41.21 -10.18
CA MET A 494 9.42 -40.83 -11.58
C MET A 494 8.34 -41.45 -12.48
N ALA A 495 8.08 -42.75 -12.33
CA ALA A 495 7.03 -43.45 -13.07
C ALA A 495 5.63 -42.87 -12.78
N GLY A 496 5.34 -42.51 -11.53
CA GLY A 496 4.09 -41.85 -11.18
C GLY A 496 3.95 -40.46 -11.82
N LEU A 497 5.05 -39.71 -11.93
CA LEU A 497 5.09 -38.42 -12.61
C LEU A 497 4.88 -38.59 -14.12
N GLU A 498 5.54 -39.55 -14.75
CA GLU A 498 5.35 -39.90 -16.17
C GLU A 498 3.91 -40.32 -16.48
N GLU A 499 3.30 -41.13 -15.62
CA GLU A 499 1.90 -41.56 -15.77
C GLU A 499 0.95 -40.36 -15.72
N ARG A 500 1.10 -39.48 -14.72
CA ARG A 500 0.27 -38.27 -14.59
C ARG A 500 0.47 -37.28 -15.74
N LEU A 501 1.68 -37.23 -16.30
CA LEU A 501 2.01 -36.37 -17.43
C LEU A 501 1.92 -37.10 -18.77
N ALA A 502 1.31 -38.29 -18.84
CA ALA A 502 1.14 -39.00 -20.11
C ALA A 502 0.27 -38.20 -21.10
N GLY A 503 -0.78 -37.56 -20.59
CA GLY A 503 -1.61 -36.57 -21.28
C GLY A 503 -1.62 -35.23 -20.55
N ASN A 504 -2.41 -34.25 -21.03
CA ASN A 504 -2.57 -32.98 -20.35
C ASN A 504 -3.43 -33.18 -19.08
N PRO A 505 -2.85 -33.06 -17.87
CA PRO A 505 -3.57 -33.36 -16.64
C PRO A 505 -4.56 -32.26 -16.24
N PHE A 506 -4.51 -31.10 -16.90
CA PHE A 506 -5.37 -29.94 -16.63
C PHE A 506 -6.57 -29.84 -17.57
N MET A 507 -6.64 -30.68 -18.59
CA MET A 507 -7.70 -30.62 -19.60
C MET A 507 -9.08 -30.82 -18.95
N GLY A 508 -9.97 -29.84 -19.15
CA GLY A 508 -11.35 -29.86 -18.63
C GLY A 508 -11.48 -29.58 -17.13
N LEU A 509 -10.38 -29.31 -16.43
CA LEU A 509 -10.40 -28.96 -15.01
C LEU A 509 -10.52 -27.44 -14.82
N GLN A 510 -11.17 -27.03 -13.73
CA GLN A 510 -11.31 -25.62 -13.37
C GLN A 510 -10.66 -25.31 -12.02
N GLY A 511 -10.04 -24.12 -11.93
CA GLY A 511 -9.56 -23.46 -10.72
C GLY A 511 -8.92 -24.41 -9.70
N TYR A 512 -9.63 -24.67 -8.60
CA TYR A 512 -9.16 -25.50 -7.48
C TYR A 512 -8.71 -26.90 -7.89
N GLN A 513 -9.36 -27.54 -8.87
CA GLN A 513 -8.99 -28.88 -9.32
C GLN A 513 -7.62 -28.88 -9.99
N VAL A 514 -7.29 -27.82 -10.73
CA VAL A 514 -5.99 -27.65 -11.38
C VAL A 514 -4.90 -27.47 -10.33
N SER A 515 -5.14 -26.62 -9.32
CA SER A 515 -4.20 -26.45 -8.20
C SER A 515 -3.95 -27.75 -7.44
N LYS A 516 -4.99 -28.58 -7.25
CA LYS A 516 -4.83 -29.90 -6.62
C LYS A 516 -3.95 -30.82 -7.46
N VAL A 517 -4.21 -30.92 -8.76
CA VAL A 517 -3.45 -31.77 -9.67
C VAL A 517 -2.00 -31.29 -9.82
N ASP A 518 -1.78 -29.99 -9.94
CA ASP A 518 -0.43 -29.39 -9.93
C ASP A 518 0.30 -29.69 -8.61
N GLY A 519 -0.39 -29.60 -7.47
CA GLY A 519 0.15 -30.00 -6.17
C GLY A 519 0.56 -31.48 -6.09
N GLU A 520 -0.25 -32.39 -6.64
CA GLU A 520 0.08 -33.82 -6.71
C GLU A 520 1.33 -34.07 -7.58
N VAL A 521 1.41 -33.43 -8.75
CA VAL A 521 2.55 -33.53 -9.68
C VAL A 521 3.82 -32.96 -9.04
N ARG A 522 3.75 -31.80 -8.39
CA ARG A 522 4.88 -31.20 -7.66
C ARG A 522 5.31 -32.05 -6.46
N GLY A 523 4.37 -32.72 -5.80
CA GLY A 523 4.67 -33.66 -4.71
C GLY A 523 5.54 -34.83 -5.18
N LEU A 524 5.20 -35.44 -6.32
CA LEU A 524 5.99 -36.51 -6.93
C LEU A 524 7.37 -36.03 -7.36
N ARG A 525 7.45 -34.84 -7.98
CA ARG A 525 8.72 -34.20 -8.32
C ARG A 525 9.61 -33.99 -7.10
N TRP A 526 9.06 -33.38 -6.04
CA TRP A 526 9.79 -33.11 -4.81
C TRP A 526 10.31 -34.42 -4.18
N GLN A 527 9.53 -35.50 -4.27
CA GLN A 527 9.98 -36.81 -3.83
C GLN A 527 11.20 -37.28 -4.64
N VAL A 528 11.19 -37.19 -5.97
CA VAL A 528 12.36 -37.51 -6.83
C VAL A 528 13.59 -36.69 -6.41
N GLU A 529 13.45 -35.36 -6.31
CA GLU A 529 14.54 -34.47 -5.93
C GLU A 529 15.10 -34.78 -4.53
N ARG A 530 14.21 -35.07 -3.55
CA ARG A 530 14.59 -35.42 -2.18
C ARG A 530 15.41 -36.70 -2.14
N GLU A 531 15.02 -37.73 -2.90
CA GLU A 531 15.79 -38.97 -2.98
C GLU A 531 17.17 -38.69 -3.63
N LEU A 532 17.22 -37.97 -4.75
CA LEU A 532 18.47 -37.67 -5.47
C LEU A 532 19.50 -36.86 -4.64
N ARG A 533 19.06 -36.00 -3.71
CA ARG A 533 19.96 -35.25 -2.81
C ARG A 533 20.80 -36.14 -1.89
N GLN A 534 20.45 -37.41 -1.75
CA GLN A 534 21.24 -38.38 -0.99
C GLN A 534 22.43 -38.92 -1.80
N LEU A 535 22.49 -38.67 -3.11
CA LEU A 535 23.61 -39.03 -3.97
C LEU A 535 24.58 -37.85 -4.18
N PRO A 536 25.88 -38.12 -4.38
CA PRO A 536 26.83 -37.09 -4.79
C PRO A 536 26.36 -36.33 -6.04
N GLU A 537 26.66 -35.04 -6.11
CA GLU A 537 26.26 -34.19 -7.26
C GLU A 537 26.87 -34.66 -8.58
N GLU A 538 28.06 -35.25 -8.54
CA GLU A 538 28.77 -35.75 -9.73
C GLU A 538 28.38 -37.19 -10.13
N ASP A 539 27.38 -37.79 -9.47
CA ASP A 539 26.92 -39.14 -9.83
C ASP A 539 26.19 -39.13 -11.19
N ALA A 540 26.68 -39.92 -12.14
CA ALA A 540 26.13 -39.96 -13.50
C ALA A 540 24.66 -40.43 -13.55
N ASP A 541 24.22 -41.31 -12.65
CA ASP A 541 22.83 -41.77 -12.62
C ASP A 541 21.92 -40.68 -12.06
N ARG A 542 22.39 -39.89 -11.08
CA ARG A 542 21.70 -38.68 -10.61
C ARG A 542 21.49 -37.69 -11.76
N ALA A 543 22.56 -37.37 -12.50
CA ALA A 543 22.48 -36.46 -13.64
C ALA A 543 21.49 -36.95 -14.72
N SER A 544 21.43 -38.28 -14.95
CA SER A 544 20.47 -38.88 -15.87
C SER A 544 19.02 -38.66 -15.41
N VAL A 545 18.71 -38.90 -14.14
CA VAL A 545 17.35 -38.70 -13.59
C VAL A 545 16.97 -37.21 -13.56
N GLU A 546 17.90 -36.32 -13.23
CA GLU A 546 17.68 -34.86 -13.28
C GLU A 546 17.38 -34.37 -14.71
N GLY A 547 18.06 -34.93 -15.72
CA GLY A 547 17.78 -34.64 -17.13
C GLY A 547 16.36 -35.04 -17.54
N GLU A 548 15.89 -36.20 -17.08
CA GLU A 548 14.54 -36.68 -17.33
C GLU A 548 13.48 -35.84 -16.59
N LEU A 549 13.75 -35.49 -15.34
CA LEU A 549 12.88 -34.60 -14.55
C LEU A 549 12.70 -33.24 -15.24
N LYS A 550 13.78 -32.68 -15.78
CA LYS A 550 13.75 -31.42 -16.54
C LYS A 550 12.91 -31.53 -17.82
N ARG A 551 12.94 -32.67 -18.50
CA ARG A 551 12.08 -32.94 -19.68
C ARG A 551 10.61 -32.92 -19.29
N LEU A 552 10.25 -33.54 -18.17
CA LEU A 552 8.88 -33.59 -17.68
C LEU A 552 8.40 -32.25 -17.11
N ASP A 553 9.29 -31.46 -16.49
CA ASP A 553 9.01 -30.08 -16.11
C ASP A 553 8.64 -29.22 -17.33
N ALA A 554 9.39 -29.33 -18.43
CA ALA A 554 9.07 -28.64 -19.67
C ALA A 554 7.70 -29.07 -20.23
N LYS A 555 7.35 -30.36 -20.09
CA LYS A 555 6.03 -30.88 -20.49
C LYS A 555 4.90 -30.33 -19.62
N LEU A 556 5.09 -30.31 -18.30
CA LEU A 556 4.14 -29.72 -17.34
C LEU A 556 3.94 -28.23 -17.60
N ALA A 557 5.02 -27.48 -17.84
CA ALA A 557 4.94 -26.07 -18.20
C ALA A 557 4.10 -25.85 -19.46
N GLY A 558 4.36 -26.62 -20.53
CA GLY A 558 3.54 -26.56 -21.75
C GLY A 558 2.05 -26.88 -21.53
N TYR A 559 1.73 -27.81 -20.63
CA TYR A 559 0.34 -28.08 -20.25
C TYR A 559 -0.30 -26.97 -19.43
N SER A 560 0.46 -26.37 -18.51
CA SER A 560 0.02 -25.23 -17.71
C SER A 560 -0.26 -24.02 -18.60
N ASP A 561 0.61 -23.73 -19.55
CA ASP A 561 0.46 -22.63 -20.51
C ASP A 561 -0.77 -22.85 -21.40
N ALA A 562 -0.97 -24.08 -21.89
CA ALA A 562 -2.15 -24.42 -22.69
C ALA A 562 -3.45 -24.28 -21.89
N TRP A 563 -3.45 -24.67 -20.61
CA TRP A 563 -4.61 -24.51 -19.74
C TRP A 563 -4.89 -23.04 -19.42
N ALA A 564 -3.86 -22.25 -19.08
CA ALA A 564 -3.99 -20.83 -18.81
C ALA A 564 -4.54 -20.09 -20.04
N LYS A 565 -4.05 -20.45 -21.24
CA LYS A 565 -4.54 -19.92 -22.51
C LYS A 565 -6.01 -20.28 -22.77
N ALA A 566 -6.42 -21.52 -22.52
CA ALA A 566 -7.82 -21.91 -22.64
C ALA A 566 -8.73 -21.18 -21.64
N GLY A 567 -8.26 -21.00 -20.40
CA GLY A 567 -8.97 -20.22 -19.38
C GLY A 567 -9.15 -18.76 -19.78
N LEU A 568 -8.11 -18.14 -20.36
CA LEU A 568 -8.17 -16.80 -20.93
C LEU A 568 -9.22 -16.72 -22.05
N HIS A 569 -9.21 -17.67 -22.99
CA HIS A 569 -10.16 -17.73 -24.09
C HIS A 569 -11.61 -17.83 -23.60
N ASP A 570 -11.86 -18.67 -22.60
CA ASP A 570 -13.18 -18.81 -21.98
C ASP A 570 -13.62 -17.55 -21.25
N GLU A 571 -12.70 -16.88 -20.56
CA GLU A 571 -12.98 -15.63 -19.84
C GLU A 571 -13.31 -14.49 -20.79
N VAL A 572 -12.52 -14.30 -21.86
CA VAL A 572 -12.77 -13.28 -22.90
C VAL A 572 -14.11 -13.51 -23.58
N ARG A 573 -14.41 -14.76 -24.00
CA ARG A 573 -15.71 -15.09 -24.60
C ARG A 573 -16.87 -14.87 -23.64
N ARG A 574 -16.72 -15.24 -22.37
CA ARG A 574 -17.77 -15.05 -21.35
C ARG A 574 -18.01 -13.57 -21.07
N GLY A 575 -16.94 -12.79 -20.92
CA GLY A 575 -17.03 -11.34 -20.71
C GLY A 575 -17.79 -10.67 -21.84
N TRP A 576 -17.49 -11.03 -23.09
CA TRP A 576 -18.23 -10.52 -24.24
C TRP A 576 -19.67 -11.03 -24.34
N ALA A 577 -19.93 -12.30 -24.03
CA ALA A 577 -21.28 -12.84 -24.03
C ALA A 577 -22.21 -12.11 -23.04
N VAL A 578 -21.68 -11.65 -21.89
CA VAL A 578 -22.44 -10.80 -20.95
C VAL A 578 -22.85 -9.48 -21.61
N VAL A 579 -21.94 -8.82 -22.33
CA VAL A 579 -22.27 -7.60 -23.10
C VAL A 579 -23.38 -7.90 -24.11
N GLY A 580 -23.28 -9.01 -24.85
CA GLY A 580 -24.29 -9.43 -25.81
C GLY A 580 -25.69 -9.60 -25.21
N GLU A 581 -25.80 -10.20 -24.03
CA GLU A 581 -27.09 -10.34 -23.34
C GLU A 581 -27.62 -9.02 -22.77
N GLU A 582 -26.76 -8.12 -22.28
CA GLU A 582 -27.18 -6.81 -21.77
C GLU A 582 -27.77 -5.89 -22.84
N VAL A 583 -27.25 -5.97 -24.07
CA VAL A 583 -27.67 -5.11 -25.18
C VAL A 583 -28.75 -5.74 -26.05
N LYS A 584 -29.17 -6.97 -25.73
CA LYS A 584 -30.12 -7.76 -26.50
C LYS A 584 -31.39 -6.98 -26.85
N GLY A 585 -31.73 -6.97 -28.14
CA GLY A 585 -32.91 -6.28 -28.66
C GLY A 585 -32.62 -4.88 -29.21
N TRP A 586 -31.38 -4.37 -29.08
CA TRP A 586 -30.98 -3.10 -29.69
C TRP A 586 -31.18 -3.10 -31.21
N GLU A 587 -31.06 -4.24 -31.91
CA GLU A 587 -31.28 -4.32 -33.36
C GLU A 587 -32.73 -3.99 -33.73
N GLY A 588 -33.70 -4.37 -32.89
CA GLY A 588 -35.13 -4.16 -33.12
C GLY A 588 -35.64 -2.78 -32.70
N GLU A 589 -34.84 -2.00 -31.98
CA GLU A 589 -35.23 -0.68 -31.48
C GLU A 589 -35.40 0.31 -32.64
N GLY A 590 -36.58 0.93 -32.77
CA GLY A 590 -36.83 1.96 -33.77
C GLY A 590 -36.68 3.37 -33.20
N PHE A 591 -36.46 4.35 -34.07
CA PHE A 591 -36.70 5.75 -33.74
C PHE A 591 -37.81 6.30 -34.62
N GLU A 592 -38.84 6.84 -33.99
CA GLU A 592 -39.94 7.55 -34.61
C GLU A 592 -39.80 9.04 -34.26
N LEU A 593 -39.92 9.89 -35.29
CA LEU A 593 -39.87 11.32 -35.09
C LEU A 593 -41.19 11.76 -34.43
N GLY A 594 -41.12 12.58 -33.38
CA GLY A 594 -42.33 13.11 -32.73
C GLY A 594 -43.22 13.87 -33.72
N GLU A 595 -44.54 13.83 -33.52
CA GLU A 595 -45.54 14.48 -34.38
C GLU A 595 -45.46 16.03 -34.27
N GLY A 596 -44.46 16.63 -34.93
CA GLY A 596 -44.35 18.07 -35.19
C GLY A 596 -43.96 18.97 -34.01
N GLY A 597 -43.48 20.17 -34.33
CA GLY A 597 -43.20 21.22 -33.35
C GLY A 597 -42.00 20.93 -32.45
N ALA A 598 -42.14 21.24 -31.17
CA ALA A 598 -41.02 21.32 -30.23
C ALA A 598 -40.44 19.95 -29.83
N THR A 599 -41.25 18.89 -29.96
CA THR A 599 -40.85 17.49 -29.76
C THR A 599 -40.09 16.90 -30.95
N ALA A 600 -40.13 17.55 -32.12
CA ALA A 600 -39.36 17.11 -33.28
C ALA A 600 -37.83 17.33 -33.11
N LEU A 601 -37.43 18.15 -32.13
CA LEU A 601 -36.04 18.43 -31.75
C LEU A 601 -35.61 17.70 -30.47
N ASP A 602 -36.41 16.76 -29.99
CA ASP A 602 -36.01 15.94 -28.86
C ASP A 602 -34.90 14.96 -29.26
N GLU A 603 -34.07 14.63 -28.28
CA GLU A 603 -33.00 13.66 -28.45
C GLU A 603 -33.60 12.28 -28.82
N PRO A 604 -33.02 11.56 -29.82
CA PRO A 604 -33.47 10.23 -30.17
C PRO A 604 -33.50 9.27 -28.97
N GLN A 605 -34.70 8.81 -28.60
CA GLN A 605 -34.92 7.90 -27.48
C GLN A 605 -34.69 6.45 -27.92
N MET A 606 -33.42 6.05 -28.00
CA MET A 606 -32.98 4.69 -28.34
C MET A 606 -32.04 4.14 -27.25
N PRO A 607 -32.56 3.87 -26.03
CA PRO A 607 -31.75 3.49 -24.88
C PRO A 607 -30.91 2.21 -25.08
N LEU A 608 -31.43 1.19 -25.77
CA LEU A 608 -30.67 -0.06 -25.96
C LEU A 608 -29.54 0.11 -26.97
N THR A 609 -29.76 0.87 -28.05
CA THR A 609 -28.74 1.23 -29.03
C THR A 609 -27.65 2.08 -28.39
N ARG A 610 -28.02 3.03 -27.52
CA ARG A 610 -27.06 3.82 -26.74
C ARG A 610 -26.25 2.95 -25.77
N LEU A 611 -26.92 1.99 -25.11
CA LEU A 611 -26.25 1.04 -24.23
C LEU A 611 -25.27 0.16 -25.01
N ALA A 612 -25.64 -0.30 -26.21
CA ALA A 612 -24.76 -1.07 -27.11
C ALA A 612 -23.49 -0.31 -27.47
N ILE A 613 -23.62 0.96 -27.88
CA ILE A 613 -22.46 1.84 -28.14
C ILE A 613 -21.58 1.93 -26.89
N ARG A 614 -22.16 2.26 -25.73
CA ARG A 614 -21.41 2.44 -24.48
C ARG A 614 -20.70 1.16 -24.05
N ARG A 615 -21.36 -0.01 -24.11
CA ARG A 615 -20.77 -1.28 -23.69
C ARG A 615 -19.68 -1.74 -24.64
N ALA A 616 -19.86 -1.62 -25.96
CA ALA A 616 -18.83 -1.93 -26.93
C ALA A 616 -17.61 -1.00 -26.78
N GLN A 617 -17.83 0.31 -26.59
CA GLN A 617 -16.75 1.26 -26.29
C GLN A 617 -16.02 0.94 -25.00
N TYR A 618 -16.74 0.62 -23.93
CA TYR A 618 -16.15 0.27 -22.65
C TYR A 618 -15.30 -1.00 -22.80
N TYR A 619 -15.81 -2.05 -23.44
CA TYR A 619 -15.04 -3.26 -23.72
C TYR A 619 -13.78 -2.98 -24.57
N LEU A 620 -13.91 -2.15 -25.60
CA LEU A 620 -12.80 -1.84 -26.50
C LEU A 620 -11.75 -0.92 -25.86
N ARG A 621 -12.13 -0.02 -24.96
CA ARG A 621 -11.26 1.12 -24.56
C ARG A 621 -11.29 1.50 -23.10
N GLY A 622 -12.31 1.09 -22.35
CA GLY A 622 -12.52 1.44 -20.95
C GLY A 622 -12.19 0.31 -19.96
N ASP A 623 -12.29 -0.95 -20.38
CA ASP A 623 -12.02 -2.12 -19.56
C ASP A 623 -10.51 -2.39 -19.51
N THR A 624 -9.89 -2.08 -18.37
CA THR A 624 -8.45 -2.24 -18.16
C THR A 624 -8.01 -3.70 -18.11
N TYR A 625 -8.91 -4.63 -17.78
CA TYR A 625 -8.63 -6.06 -17.84
C TYR A 625 -8.56 -6.54 -19.29
N VAL A 626 -9.53 -6.15 -20.12
CA VAL A 626 -9.53 -6.48 -21.55
C VAL A 626 -8.33 -5.84 -22.26
N GLN A 627 -8.01 -4.59 -21.96
CA GLN A 627 -6.85 -3.92 -22.55
C GLN A 627 -5.55 -4.64 -22.23
N ARG A 628 -5.33 -4.98 -20.95
CA ARG A 628 -4.16 -5.77 -20.53
C ARG A 628 -4.13 -7.14 -21.19
N THR A 629 -5.27 -7.81 -21.33
CA THR A 629 -5.38 -9.10 -22.01
C THR A 629 -4.89 -9.00 -23.45
N ARG A 630 -5.25 -7.93 -24.19
CA ARG A 630 -4.74 -7.68 -25.55
C ARG A 630 -3.24 -7.41 -25.56
N ASP A 631 -2.77 -6.57 -24.65
CA ASP A 631 -1.36 -6.16 -24.58
C ASP A 631 -0.45 -7.35 -24.23
N GLU A 632 -0.90 -8.26 -23.37
CA GLU A 632 -0.19 -9.48 -22.97
C GLU A 632 -0.30 -10.61 -24.00
N ASN A 633 -1.30 -10.59 -24.89
CA ASN A 633 -1.56 -11.65 -25.88
C ASN A 633 -1.71 -11.09 -27.31
N PRO A 634 -0.70 -10.35 -27.83
CA PRO A 634 -0.78 -9.77 -29.15
C PRO A 634 -0.88 -10.85 -30.23
N GLY A 635 -1.89 -10.74 -31.09
CA GLY A 635 -2.12 -11.68 -32.20
C GLY A 635 -2.87 -12.97 -31.82
N ASP A 636 -3.41 -13.07 -30.59
CA ASP A 636 -4.28 -14.20 -30.25
C ASP A 636 -5.60 -14.15 -31.02
N GLU A 637 -5.92 -15.22 -31.75
CA GLU A 637 -7.07 -15.26 -32.66
C GLU A 637 -8.42 -15.13 -31.94
N VAL A 638 -8.56 -15.65 -30.72
CA VAL A 638 -9.83 -15.60 -29.97
C VAL A 638 -10.07 -14.19 -29.43
N VAL A 639 -9.03 -13.54 -28.91
CA VAL A 639 -9.11 -12.14 -28.49
C VAL A 639 -9.45 -11.25 -29.69
N ALA A 640 -8.76 -11.44 -30.82
CA ALA A 640 -9.01 -10.69 -32.04
C ALA A 640 -10.40 -10.97 -32.67
N GLU A 641 -10.95 -12.17 -32.53
CA GLU A 641 -12.33 -12.50 -32.92
C GLU A 641 -13.33 -11.68 -32.11
N VAL A 642 -13.22 -11.70 -30.79
CA VAL A 642 -14.13 -10.96 -29.90
C VAL A 642 -14.00 -9.45 -30.09
N ASP A 643 -12.78 -8.93 -30.30
CA ASP A 643 -12.58 -7.51 -30.60
C ASP A 643 -13.25 -7.11 -31.91
N ARG A 644 -13.17 -7.93 -32.96
CA ARG A 644 -13.87 -7.68 -34.23
C ARG A 644 -15.39 -7.66 -34.05
N ASP A 645 -15.93 -8.55 -33.23
CA ASP A 645 -17.37 -8.57 -32.93
C ASP A 645 -17.79 -7.29 -32.17
N ALA A 646 -16.96 -6.83 -31.22
CA ALA A 646 -17.19 -5.59 -30.50
C ALA A 646 -17.12 -4.34 -31.39
N GLU A 647 -16.16 -4.30 -32.31
CA GLU A 647 -16.07 -3.25 -33.33
C GLU A 647 -17.29 -3.24 -34.25
N GLN A 648 -17.75 -4.41 -34.70
CA GLN A 648 -18.95 -4.54 -35.52
C GLN A 648 -20.20 -4.05 -34.79
N LEU A 649 -20.37 -4.41 -33.51
CA LEU A 649 -21.48 -3.93 -32.68
C LEU A 649 -21.43 -2.41 -32.54
N LEU A 650 -20.26 -1.84 -32.19
CA LEU A 650 -20.07 -0.40 -32.04
C LEU A 650 -20.40 0.35 -33.33
N GLU A 651 -19.94 -0.18 -34.45
CA GLU A 651 -20.16 0.40 -35.78
C GLU A 651 -21.64 0.39 -36.15
N ALA A 652 -22.30 -0.77 -36.05
CA ALA A 652 -23.70 -0.92 -36.43
C ALA A 652 -24.65 -0.11 -35.52
N ALA A 653 -24.43 -0.12 -34.20
CA ALA A 653 -25.21 0.68 -33.26
C ALA A 653 -24.95 2.19 -33.44
N GLY A 654 -23.70 2.56 -33.69
CA GLY A 654 -23.31 3.94 -33.98
C GLY A 654 -23.96 4.48 -35.25
N THR A 655 -23.96 3.73 -36.35
CA THR A 655 -24.66 4.10 -37.59
C THR A 655 -26.15 4.32 -37.33
N LYS A 656 -26.80 3.37 -36.65
CA LYS A 656 -28.24 3.42 -36.37
C LYS A 656 -28.63 4.65 -35.54
N MET A 657 -27.85 4.98 -34.51
CA MET A 657 -28.07 6.18 -33.71
C MET A 657 -27.78 7.45 -34.52
N ALA A 658 -26.72 7.46 -35.35
CA ALA A 658 -26.40 8.61 -36.19
C ALA A 658 -27.52 8.92 -37.20
N GLU A 659 -28.11 7.90 -37.82
CA GLU A 659 -29.29 8.03 -38.69
C GLU A 659 -30.52 8.60 -37.95
N ALA A 660 -30.68 8.28 -36.66
CA ALA A 660 -31.74 8.85 -35.85
C ALA A 660 -31.52 10.35 -35.59
N PHE A 661 -30.30 10.75 -35.24
CA PHE A 661 -29.91 12.15 -35.13
C PHE A 661 -30.03 12.89 -36.47
N ASP A 662 -29.66 12.26 -37.58
CA ASP A 662 -29.77 12.86 -38.92
C ASP A 662 -31.22 13.17 -39.30
N ARG A 663 -32.18 12.33 -38.87
CA ARG A 663 -33.61 12.61 -39.04
C ARG A 663 -34.07 13.80 -38.22
N VAL A 664 -33.64 13.92 -36.96
CA VAL A 664 -33.91 15.10 -36.11
C VAL A 664 -33.32 16.35 -36.76
N MET A 665 -32.06 16.29 -37.19
CA MET A 665 -31.36 17.41 -37.80
C MET A 665 -31.96 17.82 -39.14
N GLY A 666 -32.46 16.88 -39.94
CA GLY A 666 -33.16 17.19 -41.18
C GLY A 666 -34.40 18.06 -40.98
N VAL A 667 -35.12 17.86 -39.87
CA VAL A 667 -36.24 18.74 -39.50
C VAL A 667 -35.73 20.07 -38.96
N ALA A 668 -34.76 20.03 -38.04
CA ALA A 668 -34.21 21.20 -37.37
C ALA A 668 -33.60 22.23 -38.33
N GLU A 669 -32.89 21.76 -39.36
CA GLU A 669 -32.24 22.62 -40.35
C GLU A 669 -33.25 23.36 -41.24
N GLY A 670 -34.43 22.76 -41.47
CA GLY A 670 -35.53 23.35 -42.24
C GLY A 670 -36.43 24.30 -41.44
N MET A 671 -36.23 24.41 -40.13
CA MET A 671 -36.96 25.35 -39.27
C MET A 671 -36.34 26.74 -39.32
N ASP A 672 -37.21 27.76 -39.41
CA ASP A 672 -36.82 29.15 -39.14
C ASP A 672 -36.29 29.27 -37.71
N THR A 673 -35.34 30.18 -37.47
CA THR A 673 -34.83 30.42 -36.11
C THR A 673 -35.98 30.83 -35.19
N PRO A 674 -36.21 30.10 -34.08
CA PRO A 674 -37.30 30.40 -33.15
C PRO A 674 -36.95 31.61 -32.28
N ILE A 675 -37.18 32.81 -32.82
CA ILE A 675 -36.85 34.08 -32.15
C ILE A 675 -37.64 34.24 -30.84
N GLU A 676 -38.92 33.88 -30.84
CA GLU A 676 -39.82 34.06 -29.69
C GLU A 676 -39.83 32.87 -28.73
N ASP A 677 -39.58 31.66 -29.22
CA ASP A 677 -39.57 30.45 -28.40
C ASP A 677 -38.15 30.14 -27.91
N ARG A 678 -37.84 30.62 -26.70
CA ARG A 678 -36.57 30.38 -26.03
C ARG A 678 -36.30 28.89 -25.83
N TRP A 679 -37.32 28.09 -25.50
CA TRP A 679 -37.13 26.68 -25.19
C TRP A 679 -36.73 25.91 -26.45
N LEU A 680 -37.41 26.18 -27.55
CA LEU A 680 -37.08 25.60 -28.85
C LEU A 680 -35.69 26.04 -29.33
N ARG A 681 -35.32 27.29 -29.10
CA ARG A 681 -34.00 27.82 -29.43
C ARG A 681 -32.85 27.11 -28.70
N GLU A 682 -33.07 26.66 -27.46
CA GLU A 682 -32.05 25.99 -26.65
C GLU A 682 -31.90 24.50 -26.99
N LYS A 683 -32.78 23.91 -27.82
CA LYS A 683 -32.78 22.50 -28.20
C LYS A 683 -31.49 21.99 -28.84
N PRO A 684 -30.84 22.70 -29.79
CA PRO A 684 -29.55 22.28 -30.33
C PRO A 684 -28.50 22.07 -29.24
N GLY A 685 -28.49 22.90 -28.19
CA GLY A 685 -27.60 22.74 -27.04
C GLY A 685 -27.81 21.40 -26.31
N TYR A 686 -29.06 21.01 -26.07
CA TYR A 686 -29.38 19.72 -25.46
C TYR A 686 -28.99 18.54 -26.38
N LEU A 687 -29.22 18.67 -27.68
CA LEU A 687 -28.82 17.67 -28.67
C LEU A 687 -27.29 17.50 -28.73
N ILE A 688 -26.51 18.58 -28.59
CA ILE A 688 -25.04 18.52 -28.50
C ILE A 688 -24.63 17.64 -27.32
N THR A 689 -25.14 17.93 -26.11
CA THR A 689 -24.78 17.16 -24.91
C THR A 689 -25.13 15.68 -25.04
N GLY A 690 -26.32 15.36 -25.57
CA GLY A 690 -26.74 13.97 -25.80
C GLY A 690 -25.87 13.25 -26.84
N ALA A 691 -25.56 13.93 -27.95
CA ALA A 691 -24.71 13.38 -29.01
C ALA A 691 -23.26 13.21 -28.55
N GLU A 692 -22.69 14.15 -27.79
CA GLU A 692 -21.34 14.06 -27.24
C GLU A 692 -21.21 12.84 -26.33
N GLY A 693 -22.12 12.67 -25.37
CA GLY A 693 -22.09 11.53 -24.45
C GLY A 693 -22.37 10.18 -25.12
N THR A 694 -22.97 10.18 -26.32
CA THR A 694 -23.25 8.95 -27.08
C THR A 694 -22.12 8.60 -28.04
N PHE A 695 -21.56 9.58 -28.74
CA PHE A 695 -20.59 9.37 -29.81
C PHE A 695 -19.15 9.65 -29.40
N GLU A 696 -18.86 9.96 -28.14
CA GLU A 696 -17.49 10.24 -27.65
C GLU A 696 -16.50 9.18 -28.18
N LYS A 697 -15.42 9.63 -28.82
CA LYS A 697 -14.38 8.78 -29.42
C LYS A 697 -14.86 7.84 -30.54
N THR A 698 -16.09 7.94 -31.04
CA THR A 698 -16.50 7.24 -32.27
C THR A 698 -16.17 8.06 -33.51
N ARG A 699 -16.23 7.43 -34.68
CA ARG A 699 -16.15 8.15 -35.97
C ARG A 699 -17.35 9.05 -36.26
N PHE A 700 -18.47 8.84 -35.56
CA PHE A 700 -19.72 9.60 -35.74
C PHE A 700 -19.72 10.92 -34.99
N TYR A 701 -18.77 11.12 -34.06
CA TYR A 701 -18.72 12.32 -33.21
C TYR A 701 -18.74 13.60 -34.04
N GLU A 702 -17.75 13.79 -34.91
CA GLU A 702 -17.65 15.02 -35.71
C GLU A 702 -18.80 15.15 -36.72
N LEU A 703 -19.28 14.03 -37.28
CA LEU A 703 -20.37 14.02 -38.25
C LEU A 703 -21.69 14.52 -37.63
N VAL A 704 -22.05 14.04 -36.44
CA VAL A 704 -23.30 14.42 -35.78
C VAL A 704 -23.14 15.68 -34.95
N VAL A 705 -22.17 15.72 -34.03
CA VAL A 705 -21.98 16.85 -33.10
C VAL A 705 -21.59 18.12 -33.87
N GLY A 706 -20.72 17.99 -34.87
CA GLY A 706 -20.32 19.12 -35.72
C GLY A 706 -21.51 19.74 -36.45
N ARG A 707 -22.42 18.92 -36.97
CA ARG A 707 -23.65 19.35 -37.65
C ARG A 707 -24.61 20.06 -36.69
N ILE A 708 -24.83 19.52 -35.48
CA ILE A 708 -25.69 20.16 -34.47
C ILE A 708 -25.10 21.51 -34.02
N ARG A 709 -23.78 21.59 -33.80
CA ARG A 709 -23.09 22.86 -33.46
C ARG A 709 -23.24 23.91 -34.55
N ALA A 710 -23.17 23.51 -35.82
CA ALA A 710 -23.38 24.43 -36.94
C ALA A 710 -24.80 25.02 -36.94
N LEU A 711 -25.82 24.21 -36.64
CA LEU A 711 -27.20 24.67 -36.48
C LEU A 711 -27.35 25.64 -35.30
N ASP A 712 -26.83 25.28 -34.13
CA ASP A 712 -26.85 26.12 -32.92
C ASP A 712 -26.20 27.49 -33.20
N GLN A 713 -25.04 27.49 -33.86
CA GLN A 713 -24.35 28.72 -34.23
C GLN A 713 -25.14 29.55 -35.24
N ARG A 714 -25.72 28.92 -36.28
CA ARG A 714 -26.59 29.61 -37.25
C ARG A 714 -27.73 30.34 -36.54
N TRP A 715 -28.44 29.65 -35.65
CA TRP A 715 -29.56 30.25 -34.92
C TRP A 715 -29.13 31.38 -33.98
N LYS A 716 -27.96 31.25 -33.33
CA LYS A 716 -27.38 32.34 -32.52
C LYS A 716 -27.03 33.56 -33.37
N ASP A 717 -26.43 33.36 -34.54
CA ASP A 717 -26.06 34.42 -35.47
C ASP A 717 -27.31 35.14 -36.02
N GLU A 718 -28.34 34.38 -36.40
CA GLU A 718 -29.62 34.93 -36.86
C GLU A 718 -30.33 35.72 -35.74
N LEU A 719 -30.35 35.22 -34.50
CA LEU A 719 -30.89 35.95 -33.36
C LEU A 719 -30.12 37.24 -33.09
N ALA A 720 -28.78 37.19 -33.14
CA ALA A 720 -27.93 38.37 -32.97
C ALA A 720 -28.19 39.41 -34.07
N ALA A 721 -28.41 38.97 -35.31
CA ALA A 721 -28.79 39.85 -36.42
C ALA A 721 -30.17 40.51 -36.19
N VAL A 722 -31.16 39.75 -35.69
CA VAL A 722 -32.48 40.29 -35.33
C VAL A 722 -32.37 41.31 -34.20
N HIS A 723 -31.60 41.01 -33.15
CA HIS A 723 -31.38 41.96 -32.04
C HIS A 723 -30.69 43.24 -32.52
N LYS A 724 -29.62 43.13 -33.30
CA LYS A 724 -28.95 44.28 -33.89
C LYS A 724 -29.87 45.09 -34.80
N GLY A 725 -30.73 44.43 -35.57
CA GLY A 725 -31.76 45.07 -36.39
C GLY A 725 -32.79 45.84 -35.56
N ARG A 726 -33.22 45.28 -34.43
CA ARG A 726 -34.14 45.93 -33.47
C ARG A 726 -33.48 47.12 -32.76
N GLU A 727 -32.22 46.99 -32.35
CA GLU A 727 -31.43 48.08 -31.77
C GLU A 727 -31.31 49.24 -32.75
N GLY A 728 -30.89 48.98 -33.99
CA GLY A 728 -30.80 50.02 -35.03
C GLY A 728 -32.16 50.64 -35.39
N LEU A 729 -33.24 49.86 -35.36
CA LEU A 729 -34.60 50.38 -35.52
C LEU A 729 -35.00 51.28 -34.35
N CYS A 730 -34.68 50.88 -33.11
CA CYS A 730 -34.92 51.67 -31.90
C CYS A 730 -34.18 53.02 -31.97
N GLU A 731 -32.87 53.00 -32.22
CA GLU A 731 -32.04 54.21 -32.34
C GLU A 731 -32.58 55.19 -33.39
N ARG A 732 -32.98 54.66 -34.56
CA ARG A 732 -33.57 55.47 -35.62
C ARG A 732 -34.88 56.11 -35.19
N LEU A 733 -35.81 55.35 -34.61
CA LEU A 733 -37.11 55.86 -34.16
C LEU A 733 -36.95 56.85 -33.00
N THR A 734 -36.02 56.61 -32.08
CA THR A 734 -35.66 57.55 -31.01
C THR A 734 -35.15 58.87 -31.60
N THR A 735 -34.25 58.81 -32.59
CA THR A 735 -33.70 60.00 -33.26
C THR A 735 -34.79 60.78 -34.00
N GLU A 736 -35.62 60.10 -34.79
CA GLU A 736 -36.79 60.72 -35.44
C GLU A 736 -37.73 61.35 -34.41
N GLY A 737 -37.91 60.68 -33.28
CA GLY A 737 -38.69 61.13 -32.16
C GLY A 737 -38.17 62.45 -31.58
N VAL A 738 -36.88 62.54 -31.29
CA VAL A 738 -36.21 63.76 -30.82
C VAL A 738 -36.43 64.93 -31.80
N GLN A 739 -36.39 64.67 -33.11
CA GLN A 739 -36.61 65.69 -34.14
C GLN A 739 -38.07 66.14 -34.23
N LYS A 740 -39.03 65.21 -34.11
CA LYS A 740 -40.47 65.49 -34.20
C LYS A 740 -41.02 66.16 -32.94
N TRP A 741 -40.45 65.86 -31.78
CA TRP A 741 -40.98 66.28 -30.47
C TRP A 741 -41.21 67.79 -30.33
N PRO A 742 -40.29 68.70 -30.72
CA PRO A 742 -40.52 70.14 -30.60
C PRO A 742 -41.76 70.63 -31.36
N SER A 743 -42.05 70.05 -32.53
CA SER A 743 -43.21 70.44 -33.35
C SER A 743 -44.54 70.01 -32.71
N ILE A 744 -44.57 68.83 -32.07
CA ILE A 744 -45.72 68.32 -31.33
C ILE A 744 -45.99 69.22 -30.11
N VAL A 745 -44.95 69.52 -29.33
CA VAL A 745 -45.07 70.36 -28.13
C VAL A 745 -45.49 71.79 -28.50
N ALA A 746 -44.94 72.37 -29.57
CA ALA A 746 -45.30 73.73 -30.01
C ALA A 746 -46.79 73.87 -30.39
N GLY A 747 -47.43 72.77 -30.81
CA GLY A 747 -48.87 72.72 -31.08
C GLY A 747 -49.76 72.70 -29.83
N ILE A 748 -49.18 72.53 -28.63
CA ILE A 748 -49.91 72.41 -27.37
C ILE A 748 -49.57 73.61 -26.48
N ARG A 749 -50.59 74.38 -26.09
CA ARG A 749 -50.41 75.53 -25.19
C ARG A 749 -50.18 75.05 -23.75
N THR A 750 -48.92 75.01 -23.31
CA THR A 750 -48.57 74.59 -21.94
C THR A 750 -48.36 75.76 -20.98
N VAL A 751 -48.58 75.51 -19.69
CA VAL A 751 -48.24 76.46 -18.62
C VAL A 751 -46.73 76.48 -18.39
N SER A 752 -46.16 77.67 -18.20
CA SER A 752 -44.73 77.84 -17.87
C SER A 752 -44.53 77.77 -16.36
N GLY A 753 -43.47 77.09 -15.89
CA GLY A 753 -43.13 77.00 -14.47
C GLY A 753 -44.13 76.17 -13.66
N PHE A 754 -44.49 74.97 -14.17
CA PHE A 754 -45.45 74.09 -13.51
C PHE A 754 -45.03 73.73 -12.08
N ASP A 755 -45.91 74.01 -11.13
CA ASP A 755 -45.85 73.52 -9.75
C ASP A 755 -47.09 72.66 -9.47
N PRO A 756 -46.93 71.36 -9.20
CA PRO A 756 -48.05 70.45 -8.99
C PRO A 756 -48.91 70.81 -7.77
N SER A 757 -48.37 71.56 -6.81
CA SER A 757 -49.10 71.97 -5.60
C SER A 757 -50.11 73.09 -5.87
N SER A 758 -49.95 73.83 -6.97
CA SER A 758 -50.80 74.98 -7.35
C SER A 758 -51.51 74.78 -8.70
N ALA A 759 -51.35 73.61 -9.32
CA ALA A 759 -51.94 73.26 -10.60
C ALA A 759 -53.48 73.23 -10.56
N ARG A 760 -54.12 73.70 -11.63
CA ARG A 760 -55.58 73.69 -11.79
C ARG A 760 -56.01 72.62 -12.80
N PRO A 761 -57.18 71.98 -12.60
CA PRO A 761 -57.75 71.12 -13.63
C PRO A 761 -57.86 71.85 -14.97
N GLY A 762 -57.38 71.22 -16.04
CA GLY A 762 -57.29 71.78 -17.39
C GLY A 762 -55.93 72.38 -17.76
N ASP A 763 -55.04 72.61 -16.80
CA ASP A 763 -53.68 73.06 -17.11
C ASP A 763 -52.93 71.99 -17.91
N ALA A 764 -52.40 72.36 -19.08
CA ALA A 764 -51.51 71.52 -19.85
C ALA A 764 -50.06 71.77 -19.43
N VAL A 765 -49.36 70.73 -18.98
CA VAL A 765 -47.98 70.79 -18.50
C VAL A 765 -47.05 70.01 -19.41
N HIS A 766 -45.89 70.58 -19.72
CA HIS A 766 -44.77 69.88 -20.35
C HIS A 766 -43.79 69.42 -19.26
N LEU A 767 -43.62 68.12 -19.11
CA LEU A 767 -42.61 67.52 -18.25
C LEU A 767 -41.47 67.00 -19.13
N GLN A 768 -40.24 67.42 -18.86
CA GLN A 768 -39.04 67.04 -19.61
C GLN A 768 -38.10 66.23 -18.74
N GLY A 769 -37.45 65.23 -19.34
CA GLY A 769 -36.42 64.44 -18.68
C GLY A 769 -36.92 63.63 -17.47
N VAL A 770 -38.17 63.17 -17.52
CA VAL A 770 -38.82 62.45 -16.42
C VAL A 770 -38.70 60.95 -16.59
N TYR A 771 -38.60 60.21 -15.50
CA TYR A 771 -38.54 58.75 -15.53
C TYR A 771 -39.90 58.18 -15.15
N ASN A 772 -40.39 57.19 -15.91
CA ASN A 772 -41.60 56.50 -15.52
C ASN A 772 -41.29 55.53 -14.37
N ARG A 773 -41.98 55.71 -13.24
CA ARG A 773 -41.83 54.91 -12.03
C ARG A 773 -43.05 54.04 -11.75
N ALA A 774 -43.93 53.89 -12.75
CA ALA A 774 -45.07 52.96 -12.70
C ALA A 774 -44.56 51.52 -12.62
N GLY A 775 -45.08 50.74 -11.69
CA GLY A 775 -44.62 49.39 -11.36
C GLY A 775 -43.39 49.34 -10.44
N TRP A 776 -42.60 50.41 -10.35
CA TRP A 776 -41.37 50.48 -9.54
C TRP A 776 -41.61 51.07 -8.16
N ASP A 777 -41.92 52.37 -8.12
CA ASP A 777 -42.19 53.14 -6.91
C ASP A 777 -43.68 53.32 -6.70
N PHE A 778 -44.46 53.24 -7.78
CA PHE A 778 -45.91 53.47 -7.73
C PHE A 778 -46.68 52.37 -8.46
N GLY A 779 -47.78 51.93 -7.87
CA GLY A 779 -48.70 50.93 -8.42
C GLY A 779 -50.09 51.53 -8.63
N GLY A 780 -50.93 50.79 -9.34
CA GLY A 780 -52.31 51.18 -9.64
C GLY A 780 -52.61 51.19 -11.14
N GLU A 781 -53.62 51.95 -11.54
CA GLU A 781 -54.16 51.99 -12.91
C GLU A 781 -53.45 52.99 -13.84
N TYR A 782 -52.44 53.71 -13.35
CA TYR A 782 -51.75 54.73 -14.14
C TYR A 782 -50.67 54.11 -15.03
N GLY A 783 -50.69 54.45 -16.33
CA GLY A 783 -49.64 54.05 -17.26
C GLY A 783 -48.32 54.81 -17.05
N PHE A 784 -48.41 56.04 -16.53
CA PHE A 784 -47.27 56.86 -16.12
C PHE A 784 -47.37 57.23 -14.65
N SER A 785 -46.25 57.19 -13.93
CA SER A 785 -46.20 57.80 -12.59
C SER A 785 -44.80 58.25 -12.23
N MET A 786 -44.70 59.30 -11.42
CA MET A 786 -43.43 59.80 -10.92
C MET A 786 -43.65 60.69 -9.69
N ARG A 787 -42.56 61.13 -9.05
CA ARG A 787 -42.60 62.23 -8.08
C ARG A 787 -41.98 63.48 -8.69
N PHE A 788 -42.75 64.56 -8.81
CA PHE A 788 -42.28 65.85 -9.35
C PHE A 788 -42.39 66.93 -8.27
N ASN A 789 -41.29 67.60 -7.94
CA ASN A 789 -41.22 68.56 -6.82
C ASN A 789 -41.82 68.04 -5.50
N GLY A 790 -41.58 66.75 -5.20
CA GLY A 790 -42.10 66.10 -3.99
C GLY A 790 -43.55 65.63 -4.07
N VAL A 791 -44.30 65.98 -5.13
CA VAL A 791 -45.70 65.56 -5.31
C VAL A 791 -45.80 64.35 -6.23
N PRO A 792 -46.46 63.24 -5.83
CA PRO A 792 -46.74 62.11 -6.70
C PRO A 792 -47.68 62.51 -7.85
N LEU A 793 -47.34 62.08 -9.06
CA LEU A 793 -48.14 62.28 -10.27
C LEU A 793 -48.59 60.93 -10.80
N GLY A 794 -49.88 60.81 -11.16
CA GLY A 794 -50.45 59.65 -11.83
C GLY A 794 -51.02 60.04 -13.19
N GLY A 795 -50.51 59.44 -14.26
CA GLY A 795 -50.85 59.75 -15.64
C GLY A 795 -51.60 58.63 -16.36
N PHE A 796 -52.78 58.93 -16.91
CA PHE A 796 -53.46 58.07 -17.88
C PHE A 796 -53.03 58.43 -19.29
N TYR A 797 -52.60 57.44 -20.07
CA TYR A 797 -52.34 57.64 -21.49
C TYR A 797 -53.64 57.79 -22.27
N GLU A 798 -53.68 58.75 -23.20
CA GLU A 798 -54.70 58.74 -24.25
C GLU A 798 -54.60 57.44 -25.08
N PRO A 799 -55.72 56.91 -25.63
CA PRO A 799 -55.74 55.62 -26.31
C PRO A 799 -54.73 55.48 -27.46
N TYR A 800 -54.46 56.56 -28.21
CA TYR A 800 -53.47 56.54 -29.29
C TYR A 800 -52.03 56.42 -28.78
N ILE A 801 -51.75 56.87 -27.55
CA ILE A 801 -50.44 56.69 -26.91
C ILE A 801 -50.28 55.23 -26.51
N ASN A 802 -51.30 54.62 -25.88
CA ASN A 802 -51.29 53.18 -25.59
C ASN A 802 -51.07 52.37 -26.87
N THR A 803 -51.78 52.69 -27.94
CA THR A 803 -51.63 52.02 -29.24
C THR A 803 -50.20 52.14 -29.77
N ALA A 804 -49.57 53.32 -29.67
CA ALA A 804 -48.18 53.53 -30.11
C ALA A 804 -47.18 52.75 -29.24
N MET A 805 -47.37 52.75 -27.92
CA MET A 805 -46.55 52.01 -26.96
C MET A 805 -46.66 50.50 -27.21
N GLU A 806 -47.88 49.98 -27.38
CA GLU A 806 -48.14 48.57 -27.70
C GLU A 806 -47.55 48.19 -29.07
N HIS A 807 -47.68 49.06 -30.07
CA HIS A 807 -47.07 48.81 -31.38
C HIS A 807 -45.54 48.72 -31.30
N ALA A 808 -44.89 49.64 -30.57
CA ALA A 808 -43.45 49.59 -30.37
C ALA A 808 -43.01 48.36 -29.57
N ALA A 809 -43.67 48.08 -28.42
CA ALA A 809 -43.30 46.99 -27.53
C ALA A 809 -43.63 45.60 -28.08
N TYR A 810 -44.81 45.41 -28.67
CA TYR A 810 -45.30 44.10 -29.10
C TYR A 810 -45.26 43.90 -30.61
N GLY A 811 -45.52 44.95 -31.39
CA GLY A 811 -45.48 44.87 -32.86
C GLY A 811 -44.06 44.88 -33.41
N LEU A 812 -43.24 45.83 -32.93
CA LEU A 812 -41.85 46.00 -33.37
C LEU A 812 -40.84 45.33 -32.42
N LYS A 813 -41.28 44.87 -31.25
CA LYS A 813 -40.45 44.24 -30.22
C LYS A 813 -39.28 45.13 -29.78
N LEU A 814 -39.54 46.44 -29.70
CA LEU A 814 -38.58 47.44 -29.25
C LEU A 814 -38.68 47.62 -27.74
N ARG A 815 -37.54 47.86 -27.11
CA ARG A 815 -37.49 48.20 -25.69
C ARG A 815 -37.92 49.67 -25.53
N ILE A 816 -38.87 49.90 -24.64
CA ILE A 816 -39.22 51.24 -24.16
C ILE A 816 -38.69 51.30 -22.73
N ASP A 817 -37.49 51.86 -22.57
CA ASP A 817 -36.78 51.83 -21.29
C ASP A 817 -37.30 52.93 -20.36
N ASP A 818 -37.86 52.54 -19.22
CA ASP A 818 -38.34 53.47 -18.19
C ASP A 818 -37.21 54.00 -17.29
N HIS A 819 -35.99 53.47 -17.47
CA HIS A 819 -34.74 54.03 -16.95
C HIS A 819 -34.15 55.15 -17.82
N GLU A 820 -34.73 55.41 -19.00
CA GLU A 820 -34.37 56.56 -19.81
C GLU A 820 -35.29 57.75 -19.55
N ALA A 821 -34.79 58.95 -19.85
CA ALA A 821 -35.54 60.19 -19.73
C ALA A 821 -36.66 60.27 -20.78
N TRP A 822 -37.90 60.42 -20.31
CA TRP A 822 -39.08 60.63 -21.12
C TRP A 822 -39.46 62.11 -21.11
N ASP A 823 -40.09 62.58 -22.18
CA ASP A 823 -40.77 63.87 -22.20
C ASP A 823 -42.26 63.63 -22.45
N LEU A 824 -43.13 64.38 -21.77
CA LEU A 824 -44.57 64.24 -21.97
C LEU A 824 -45.29 65.56 -21.82
N VAL A 825 -46.47 65.63 -22.43
CA VAL A 825 -47.44 66.71 -22.18
C VAL A 825 -48.69 66.09 -21.58
N GLY A 826 -49.08 66.58 -20.40
CA GLY A 826 -50.25 66.10 -19.67
C GLY A 826 -51.24 67.22 -19.38
N VAL A 827 -52.54 66.92 -19.37
CA VAL A 827 -53.60 67.81 -18.89
C VAL A 827 -53.99 67.40 -17.48
N VAL A 828 -53.89 68.33 -16.53
CA VAL A 828 -54.24 68.09 -15.13
C VAL A 828 -55.73 67.80 -15.00
N LEU A 829 -56.09 66.70 -14.34
CA LEU A 829 -57.47 66.31 -14.07
C LEU A 829 -57.93 66.71 -12.66
N GLY A 830 -56.98 66.98 -11.75
CA GLY A 830 -57.23 67.29 -10.35
C GLY A 830 -56.62 66.25 -9.39
N PRO A 831 -56.97 66.29 -8.09
CA PRO A 831 -56.44 65.36 -7.11
C PRO A 831 -56.93 63.92 -7.35
N GLY A 832 -56.15 62.95 -6.88
CA GLY A 832 -56.49 61.54 -6.87
C GLY A 832 -55.65 60.76 -5.87
N SER A 833 -55.61 59.44 -6.04
CA SER A 833 -54.78 58.56 -5.23
C SER A 833 -53.96 57.63 -6.11
N ILE A 834 -52.73 57.32 -5.68
CA ILE A 834 -51.82 56.33 -6.27
C ILE A 834 -51.24 55.48 -5.15
N ASN A 835 -50.89 54.22 -5.41
CA ASN A 835 -50.25 53.40 -4.40
C ASN A 835 -48.73 53.59 -4.47
N GLU A 836 -48.08 53.99 -3.39
CA GLU A 836 -46.62 54.04 -3.29
C GLU A 836 -46.07 52.76 -2.68
N ARG A 837 -44.98 52.24 -3.28
CA ARG A 837 -44.24 51.10 -2.76
C ARG A 837 -43.47 51.53 -1.53
N THR A 838 -43.87 50.99 -0.40
CA THR A 838 -43.20 51.21 0.87
C THR A 838 -42.62 49.89 1.37
N LYS A 839 -41.46 49.96 2.01
CA LYS A 839 -40.87 48.81 2.69
C LYS A 839 -41.14 48.97 4.17
N ARG A 840 -41.72 47.93 4.77
CA ARG A 840 -41.91 47.86 6.22
C ARG A 840 -41.22 46.62 6.75
N THR A 841 -40.31 46.81 7.69
CA THR A 841 -39.76 45.71 8.47
C THR A 841 -40.82 45.25 9.47
N ILE A 842 -41.27 44.01 9.35
CA ILE A 842 -42.11 43.37 10.37
C ILE A 842 -41.31 42.31 11.10
N ARG A 843 -41.64 42.09 12.37
CA ARG A 843 -41.05 41.01 13.16
C ARG A 843 -41.98 39.81 13.10
N ARG A 844 -41.51 38.71 12.52
CA ARG A 844 -42.25 37.45 12.42
C ARG A 844 -41.55 36.41 13.29
N GLY A 845 -41.91 36.36 14.57
CA GLY A 845 -41.19 35.56 15.57
C GLY A 845 -39.90 36.23 16.04
N MET A 846 -38.75 35.55 15.89
CA MET A 846 -37.43 36.11 16.24
C MET A 846 -36.77 36.86 15.07
N ASP A 847 -37.21 36.62 13.84
CA ASP A 847 -36.66 37.21 12.63
C ASP A 847 -37.39 38.51 12.22
N THR A 848 -36.64 39.42 11.60
CA THR A 848 -37.18 40.61 10.93
C THR A 848 -37.21 40.37 9.43
N GLU A 849 -38.40 40.43 8.83
CA GLU A 849 -38.61 40.35 7.38
C GLU A 849 -38.96 41.74 6.85
N GLU A 850 -38.39 42.15 5.71
CA GLU A 850 -38.88 43.30 4.95
C GLU A 850 -40.06 42.85 4.08
N ILE A 851 -41.24 43.40 4.35
CA ILE A 851 -42.41 43.23 3.49
C ILE A 851 -42.59 44.50 2.67
N GLU A 852 -42.88 44.30 1.39
CA GLU A 852 -43.27 45.38 0.50
C GLU A 852 -44.78 45.58 0.57
N GLU A 853 -45.20 46.78 0.95
CA GLU A 853 -46.59 47.19 1.04
C GLU A 853 -46.86 48.33 0.04
N TRP A 854 -48.01 48.28 -0.63
CA TRP A 854 -48.46 49.33 -1.55
C TRP A 854 -49.50 50.19 -0.84
N LEU A 855 -49.12 51.39 -0.41
CA LEU A 855 -49.98 52.28 0.38
C LEU A 855 -50.58 53.40 -0.47
N PRO A 856 -51.90 53.64 -0.40
CA PRO A 856 -52.50 54.74 -1.14
C PRO A 856 -52.05 56.08 -0.56
N ILE A 857 -51.52 56.94 -1.43
CA ILE A 857 -51.15 58.33 -1.12
C ILE A 857 -51.89 59.27 -2.06
N GLU A 858 -52.02 60.54 -1.66
CA GLU A 858 -52.57 61.58 -2.53
C GLU A 858 -51.62 61.84 -3.70
N CYS A 859 -52.19 61.96 -4.90
CA CYS A 859 -51.46 62.31 -6.11
C CYS A 859 -52.20 63.37 -6.92
N LEU A 860 -51.48 64.03 -7.83
CA LEU A 860 -52.10 64.82 -8.87
C LEU A 860 -52.32 63.93 -10.10
N ARG A 861 -53.58 63.82 -10.52
CA ARG A 861 -53.95 63.07 -11.72
C ARG A 861 -53.76 63.92 -12.95
N MET A 862 -53.22 63.31 -13.99
CA MET A 862 -53.14 63.90 -15.31
C MET A 862 -53.52 62.92 -16.40
N ARG A 863 -53.89 63.48 -17.55
CA ARG A 863 -54.11 62.76 -18.79
C ARG A 863 -52.99 63.11 -19.75
N VAL A 864 -52.14 62.14 -20.05
CA VAL A 864 -50.99 62.31 -20.95
C VAL A 864 -51.53 62.35 -22.39
N ILE A 865 -51.34 63.49 -23.05
CA ILE A 865 -51.81 63.78 -24.40
C ILE A 865 -50.67 63.87 -25.42
N ALA A 866 -49.40 63.86 -24.99
CA ALA A 866 -48.27 63.65 -25.88
C ALA A 866 -47.14 62.97 -25.11
N LEU A 867 -46.37 62.12 -25.78
CA LEU A 867 -45.30 61.34 -25.17
C LEU A 867 -44.12 61.20 -26.14
N ARG A 868 -42.91 61.39 -25.61
CA ARG A 868 -41.64 60.91 -26.14
C ARG A 868 -40.99 60.00 -25.11
N ALA A 869 -40.89 58.71 -25.45
CA ALA A 869 -40.29 57.67 -24.61
C ALA A 869 -39.48 56.72 -25.49
N GLY A 870 -38.16 56.94 -25.59
CA GLY A 870 -37.28 56.20 -26.50
C GLY A 870 -37.83 56.20 -27.94
N PRO A 871 -38.16 55.02 -28.52
CA PRO A 871 -38.63 54.89 -29.90
C PRO A 871 -40.07 55.38 -30.13
N VAL A 872 -40.80 55.74 -29.07
CA VAL A 872 -42.20 56.19 -29.16
C VAL A 872 -42.24 57.70 -29.12
N VAL A 873 -42.76 58.32 -30.19
CA VAL A 873 -43.12 59.75 -30.22
C VAL A 873 -44.49 59.94 -30.83
N VAL A 874 -45.40 60.53 -30.04
CA VAL A 874 -46.80 60.67 -30.40
C VAL A 874 -47.41 61.90 -29.71
N GLY A 875 -48.36 62.53 -30.38
CA GLY A 875 -49.14 63.66 -29.87
C GLY A 875 -50.53 63.71 -30.50
N PRO A 876 -51.36 64.70 -30.12
CA PRO A 876 -52.70 64.84 -30.68
C PRO A 876 -52.59 65.15 -32.18
N GLN A 877 -53.48 64.55 -32.98
CA GLN A 877 -53.58 64.88 -34.40
C GLN A 877 -54.09 66.32 -34.53
N SER A 878 -53.27 67.18 -35.13
CA SER A 878 -53.56 68.60 -35.38
C SER A 878 -54.66 68.80 -36.40
#